data_AF-A0AA41Q3G6-F1
#
_entry.id   AF-A0AA41Q3G6-F1
#
_cell.length_a   1.000
_cell.length_b   1.000
_cell.length_c   1.000
_cell.angle_alpha   90.00
_cell.angle_beta   90.00
_cell.angle_gamma   90.00
#
_symmetry.space_group_name_H-M   'P 1'
#
loop_
_entity.id
_entity.type
_entity.pdbx_description
1 polymer ?
#
loop_
_entity_poly.entity_id
_entity_poly.type
_entity_poly.pdbx_seq_one_letter_code
_entity_poly.pdbx_strand_id
1 'polypeptide(L)'
;MDENEVRVGAGYAGLQLAKALATASGHEDAAVRARAEGRVRDWRRVVAEVAAGRVTVGSRTPVKGLPVWVTPRVMRGGFATGEAAAGGELLGHEVAAVLRAGLADGDRRGLFAYWLSDAGLAELWALLDSGQYAVDVPEEAALLVVAWLVRAGERAAALELLEELRPFAGRLRFAPRPAYVPVSDGTSVHRQTVGEVRVALGRRGPNRAVDAMREALTVWNPFADELLAHWLETVEGGRVGVVRPAGWEARGRELLARYGRLAAEHTLCGKHRKPKENAAILRAALEVAVRGRRLDPRRYGLLQVAVDAMVARRGTPGSAEHAGLRGRQAEVAARPTWQALARVLVARLAVLPDEAAPASVDELVGPVTEEEGARTGIPAGSAIPAALARVVERALSAPAAELVERGVIPSAEVLAEVIPQLVAVATAQGYPDEALRTLMAEVHRAFARRRSLLLVNLQHQVRLEELPWVRAVEPYRRGAQAEGARKALVELGGLALEGFPGTILPNPLIQELRSLARESGLAVPFTEELAADIFMGTFSGKFLEAARCAGELLDGTLYQRYYGIDYAALRAADEPAKGVYGVRTSEAFAQMCRARVGTLKPGSWVAANGTVIEQAQILTTHNLAALVHPVGVDPQAGWPELARRAFAGVCRLVGRIEGNPRALGTIKDAAYAWRQTVFFLALCGLEEQDAVVVWCQELADRQPPHAAARLAPVLGGLRYVMAGGSLDDGAGAEAEAEAGAEAGARLFLGWSIGGHWMRLVRPAA
;
A
#
# COMPACT_ATOMS: atom_id res chain seq x y z
N MET A 1 40.90 8.53 12.55
CA MET A 1 39.47 8.61 12.88
C MET A 1 38.83 9.28 11.70
N ASP A 2 38.15 8.48 10.88
CA ASP A 2 37.82 8.80 9.50
C ASP A 2 36.45 9.50 9.44
N GLU A 3 36.42 10.72 8.92
CA GLU A 3 35.20 11.55 8.74
C GLU A 3 34.22 10.97 7.70
N ASN A 4 34.59 9.85 7.07
CA ASN A 4 33.79 9.09 6.10
C ASN A 4 32.84 8.04 6.71
N GLU A 5 32.77 7.92 8.04
CA GLU A 5 31.63 7.30 8.71
C GLU A 5 30.41 8.24 8.64
N VAL A 6 29.95 8.50 7.40
CA VAL A 6 28.69 9.17 7.15
C VAL A 6 27.65 8.46 7.99
N ARG A 7 27.05 9.20 8.92
CA ARG A 7 25.92 8.81 9.77
C ARG A 7 24.72 8.42 8.89
N VAL A 8 24.79 7.28 8.20
CA VAL A 8 23.70 6.71 7.42
C VAL A 8 22.56 6.45 8.40
N GLY A 9 21.48 7.22 8.27
CA GLY A 9 20.24 7.03 9.03
C GLY A 9 19.86 8.14 10.02
N ALA A 10 20.80 8.87 10.64
CA ALA A 10 20.46 9.90 11.61
C ALA A 10 19.72 11.11 10.97
N GLY A 11 20.17 11.53 9.78
CA GLY A 11 19.52 12.59 9.01
C GLY A 11 18.13 12.21 8.51
N TYR A 12 17.92 10.94 8.10
CA TYR A 12 16.61 10.45 7.67
C TYR A 12 15.63 10.38 8.86
N ALA A 13 16.04 9.81 9.98
CA ALA A 13 15.21 9.75 11.19
C ALA A 13 14.83 11.15 11.68
N GLY A 14 15.77 12.10 11.68
CA GLY A 14 15.52 13.51 11.99
C GLY A 14 14.52 14.17 11.03
N LEU A 15 14.65 13.93 9.71
CA LEU A 15 13.72 14.45 8.72
C LEU A 15 12.30 13.87 8.89
N GLN A 16 12.17 12.58 9.18
CA GLN A 16 10.87 11.96 9.43
C GLN A 16 10.22 12.49 10.71
N LEU A 17 11.01 12.73 11.76
CA LEU A 17 10.54 13.39 12.98
C LEU A 17 10.03 14.80 12.69
N ALA A 18 10.78 15.60 11.93
CA ALA A 18 10.36 16.96 11.54
C ALA A 18 9.06 16.96 10.74
N LYS A 19 8.91 16.04 9.77
CA LYS A 19 7.66 15.87 9.01
C LYS A 19 6.48 15.49 9.90
N ALA A 20 6.70 14.59 10.86
CA ALA A 20 5.68 14.16 11.80
C ALA A 20 5.25 15.32 12.73
N LEU A 21 6.20 16.12 13.23
CA LEU A 21 5.94 17.30 14.05
C LEU A 21 5.14 18.38 13.28
N ALA A 22 5.51 18.66 12.04
CA ALA A 22 4.79 19.61 11.19
C ALA A 22 3.33 19.18 10.99
N THR A 23 3.11 17.88 10.75
CA THR A 23 1.76 17.32 10.60
C THR A 23 0.97 17.36 11.91
N ALA A 24 1.60 16.99 13.03
CA ALA A 24 0.96 17.00 14.34
C ALA A 24 0.53 18.42 14.76
N SER A 25 1.32 19.43 14.43
CA SER A 25 1.08 20.81 14.84
C SER A 25 0.03 21.54 13.98
N GLY A 26 -0.09 21.20 12.69
CA GLY A 26 -0.82 22.04 11.73
C GLY A 26 -1.92 21.37 10.92
N HIS A 27 -2.14 20.05 11.03
CA HIS A 27 -3.15 19.38 10.19
C HIS A 27 -4.57 19.66 10.69
N GLU A 28 -5.51 19.96 9.78
CA GLU A 28 -6.90 20.34 10.14
C GLU A 28 -7.68 19.19 10.82
N ASP A 29 -7.47 17.96 10.35
CA ASP A 29 -8.07 16.74 10.90
C ASP A 29 -7.39 16.27 12.21
N ALA A 30 -8.17 16.18 13.30
CA ALA A 30 -7.72 15.71 14.61
C ALA A 30 -7.20 14.27 14.62
N ALA A 31 -7.80 13.36 13.85
CA ALA A 31 -7.35 11.98 13.76
C ALA A 31 -6.02 11.87 13.00
N VAL A 32 -5.77 12.77 12.04
CA VAL A 32 -4.45 12.87 11.38
C VAL A 32 -3.40 13.41 12.35
N ARG A 33 -3.74 14.42 13.18
CA ARG A 33 -2.84 14.93 14.22
C ARG A 33 -2.48 13.85 15.24
N ALA A 34 -3.45 13.14 15.80
CA ALA A 34 -3.20 12.06 16.76
C ALA A 34 -2.29 10.95 16.20
N ARG A 35 -2.49 10.56 14.92
CA ARG A 35 -1.59 9.61 14.24
C ARG A 35 -0.19 10.19 14.03
N ALA A 36 -0.08 11.49 13.76
CA ALA A 36 1.21 12.16 13.62
C ALA A 36 1.95 12.24 14.96
N GLU A 37 1.25 12.52 16.07
CA GLU A 37 1.80 12.48 17.42
C GLU A 37 2.33 11.10 17.80
N GLY A 38 1.62 10.02 17.42
CA GLY A 38 2.12 8.65 17.54
C GLY A 38 3.47 8.47 16.83
N ARG A 39 3.54 8.88 15.55
CA ARG A 39 4.81 8.84 14.79
C ARG A 39 5.91 9.70 15.41
N VAL A 40 5.56 10.84 16.02
CA VAL A 40 6.53 11.69 16.73
C VAL A 40 7.13 10.93 17.92
N ARG A 41 6.29 10.24 18.72
CA ARG A 41 6.79 9.41 19.84
C ARG A 41 7.71 8.31 19.34
N ASP A 42 7.31 7.61 18.29
CA ASP A 42 8.09 6.49 17.74
C ASP A 42 9.46 6.96 17.20
N TRP A 43 9.49 8.05 16.41
CA TRP A 43 10.74 8.57 15.87
C TRP A 43 11.64 9.19 16.95
N ARG A 44 11.07 9.86 17.97
CA ARG A 44 11.86 10.32 19.13
C ARG A 44 12.53 9.16 19.85
N ARG A 45 11.80 8.05 20.03
CA ARG A 45 12.37 6.84 20.62
C ARG A 45 13.53 6.29 19.79
N VAL A 46 13.36 6.11 18.47
CA VAL A 46 14.44 5.65 17.58
C VAL A 46 15.69 6.51 17.76
N VAL A 47 15.54 7.85 17.73
CA VAL A 47 16.67 8.78 17.89
C VAL A 47 17.32 8.64 19.28
N ALA A 48 16.53 8.53 20.34
CA ALA A 48 17.03 8.37 21.71
C ALA A 48 17.78 7.04 21.91
N GLU A 49 17.25 5.94 21.37
CA GLU A 49 17.86 4.61 21.48
C GLU A 49 19.17 4.50 20.68
N VAL A 50 19.24 5.15 19.52
CA VAL A 50 20.49 5.29 18.75
C VAL A 50 21.51 6.15 19.51
N ALA A 51 21.09 7.30 20.05
CA ALA A 51 21.96 8.17 20.83
C ALA A 51 22.50 7.49 22.10
N ALA A 52 21.70 6.60 22.70
CA ALA A 52 22.10 5.81 23.86
C ALA A 52 22.96 4.57 23.53
N GLY A 53 23.26 4.31 22.25
CA GLY A 53 24.01 3.14 21.82
C GLY A 53 23.31 1.80 22.06
N ARG A 54 21.98 1.82 22.27
CA ARG A 54 21.15 0.62 22.41
C ARG A 54 20.63 0.11 21.08
N VAL A 55 20.56 0.99 20.07
CA VAL A 55 20.23 0.64 18.69
C VAL A 55 21.36 1.00 17.73
N THR A 56 21.78 0.04 16.89
CA THR A 56 22.74 0.22 15.81
C THR A 56 22.04 0.12 14.46
N VAL A 57 21.91 1.24 13.75
CA VAL A 57 21.32 1.29 12.39
C VAL A 57 22.25 0.61 11.40
N GLY A 58 21.69 -0.09 10.40
CA GLY A 58 22.49 -0.79 9.39
C GLY A 58 22.97 -2.18 9.81
N SER A 59 22.61 -2.63 11.01
CA SER A 59 22.98 -3.94 11.57
C SER A 59 21.83 -4.93 11.52
N ARG A 60 22.16 -6.20 11.25
CA ARG A 60 21.28 -7.36 11.35
C ARG A 60 20.88 -7.70 12.79
N THR A 61 21.67 -7.27 13.77
CA THR A 61 21.39 -7.32 15.20
C THR A 61 21.28 -5.89 15.75
N PRO A 62 20.22 -5.16 15.38
CA PRO A 62 20.16 -3.72 15.61
C PRO A 62 19.94 -3.36 17.07
N VAL A 63 19.47 -4.27 17.93
CA VAL A 63 19.14 -3.97 19.33
C VAL A 63 20.11 -4.70 20.26
N LYS A 64 20.79 -3.96 21.13
CA LYS A 64 21.74 -4.52 22.10
C LYS A 64 21.04 -5.52 23.04
N GLY A 65 21.65 -6.69 23.19
CA GLY A 65 21.16 -7.75 24.09
C GLY A 65 19.95 -8.53 23.56
N LEU A 66 19.56 -8.33 22.30
CA LEU A 66 18.63 -9.23 21.60
C LEU A 66 19.42 -10.07 20.58
N PRO A 67 19.22 -11.40 20.53
CA PRO A 67 19.84 -12.26 19.55
C PRO A 67 19.23 -12.01 18.17
N VAL A 68 19.93 -12.46 17.13
CA VAL A 68 19.57 -12.20 15.73
C VAL A 68 18.18 -12.73 15.35
N TRP A 69 17.70 -13.81 15.99
CA TRP A 69 16.40 -14.40 15.70
C TRP A 69 15.21 -13.62 16.28
N VAL A 70 15.44 -12.71 17.24
CA VAL A 70 14.35 -11.90 17.80
C VAL A 70 13.89 -10.87 16.78
N THR A 71 12.61 -10.87 16.49
CA THR A 71 11.92 -9.93 15.62
C THR A 71 11.91 -8.53 16.28
N PRO A 72 12.65 -7.54 15.75
CA PRO A 72 12.58 -6.19 16.28
C PRO A 72 11.27 -5.52 15.83
N ARG A 73 10.79 -4.56 16.63
CA ARG A 73 9.76 -3.62 16.18
C ARG A 73 10.41 -2.57 15.29
N VAL A 74 9.99 -2.51 14.03
CA VAL A 74 10.63 -1.71 12.97
C VAL A 74 9.68 -0.66 12.40
N MET A 75 10.17 0.57 12.27
CA MET A 75 9.47 1.69 11.64
C MET A 75 9.60 1.67 10.13
N ARG A 76 8.79 2.50 9.45
CA ARG A 76 8.93 2.70 7.99
C ARG A 76 10.36 3.15 7.66
N GLY A 77 10.97 2.52 6.65
CA GLY A 77 12.36 2.73 6.28
C GLY A 77 13.36 1.80 6.97
N GLY A 78 12.90 0.80 7.74
CA GLY A 78 13.77 -0.26 8.27
C GLY A 78 14.47 0.07 9.59
N PHE A 79 14.03 1.10 10.30
CA PHE A 79 14.64 1.53 11.56
C PHE A 79 14.05 0.78 12.76
N ALA A 80 14.89 0.05 13.50
CA ALA A 80 14.48 -0.60 14.74
C ALA A 80 14.20 0.42 15.85
N THR A 81 13.16 0.17 16.64
CA THR A 81 12.72 1.03 17.75
C THR A 81 13.42 0.73 19.09
N GLY A 82 14.21 -0.33 19.16
CA GLY A 82 14.82 -0.84 20.41
C GLY A 82 13.99 -1.91 21.13
N GLU A 83 12.75 -2.15 20.69
CA GLU A 83 11.85 -3.14 21.29
C GLU A 83 11.75 -4.41 20.43
N ALA A 84 11.48 -5.54 21.07
CA ALA A 84 11.10 -6.77 20.40
C ALA A 84 9.59 -6.76 20.09
N ALA A 85 9.19 -7.32 18.94
CA ALA A 85 7.79 -7.40 18.54
C ALA A 85 6.97 -8.33 19.46
N ALA A 86 7.59 -9.43 19.93
CA ALA A 86 7.02 -10.33 20.93
C ALA A 86 7.13 -9.80 22.39
N GLY A 87 7.65 -8.60 22.60
CA GLY A 87 7.79 -7.99 23.92
C GLY A 87 6.64 -7.02 24.27
N GLY A 88 6.82 -6.27 25.36
CA GLY A 88 5.84 -5.29 25.84
C GLY A 88 4.94 -5.83 26.95
N GLU A 89 3.84 -5.14 27.23
CA GLU A 89 2.84 -5.56 28.21
C GLU A 89 2.17 -6.89 27.82
N LEU A 90 1.58 -7.59 28.79
CA LEU A 90 0.82 -8.81 28.52
C LEU A 90 -0.40 -8.48 27.65
N LEU A 91 -0.60 -9.26 26.58
CA LEU A 91 -1.81 -9.17 25.78
C LEU A 91 -3.00 -9.85 26.48
N GLY A 92 -4.22 -9.56 26.05
CA GLY A 92 -5.44 -10.08 26.71
C GLY A 92 -5.47 -11.60 26.87
N HIS A 93 -4.94 -12.37 25.91
CA HIS A 93 -4.84 -13.83 26.02
C HIS A 93 -3.74 -14.28 27.00
N GLU A 94 -2.63 -13.54 27.13
CA GLU A 94 -1.60 -13.80 28.15
C GLU A 94 -2.15 -13.51 29.54
N VAL A 95 -2.89 -12.40 29.72
CA VAL A 95 -3.57 -12.06 30.98
C VAL A 95 -4.56 -13.16 31.38
N ALA A 96 -5.37 -13.64 30.43
CA ALA A 96 -6.29 -14.75 30.69
C ALA A 96 -5.55 -16.04 31.08
N ALA A 97 -4.39 -16.31 30.50
CA ALA A 97 -3.57 -17.48 30.86
C ALA A 97 -2.92 -17.34 32.24
N VAL A 98 -2.41 -16.15 32.60
CA VAL A 98 -1.90 -15.83 33.95
C VAL A 98 -2.97 -16.08 35.02
N LEU A 99 -4.20 -15.62 34.78
CA LEU A 99 -5.32 -15.83 35.69
C LEU A 99 -5.68 -17.31 35.86
N ARG A 100 -5.72 -18.08 34.76
CA ARG A 100 -5.99 -19.54 34.82
C ARG A 100 -4.88 -20.30 35.55
N ALA A 101 -3.63 -19.89 35.38
CA ALA A 101 -2.47 -20.50 36.01
C ALA A 101 -2.30 -20.11 37.49
N GLY A 102 -3.11 -19.18 38.02
CA GLY A 102 -2.99 -18.69 39.40
C GLY A 102 -1.70 -17.90 39.67
N LEU A 103 -1.17 -17.23 38.64
CA LEU A 103 0.07 -16.46 38.71
C LEU A 103 -0.18 -14.99 39.08
N ALA A 104 0.87 -14.30 39.54
CA ALA A 104 0.80 -12.88 39.83
C ALA A 104 0.65 -12.03 38.54
N ASP A 105 -0.04 -10.89 38.66
CA ASP A 105 -0.24 -9.97 37.54
C ASP A 105 1.09 -9.55 36.90
N GLY A 106 1.20 -9.72 35.58
CA GLY A 106 2.40 -9.35 34.83
C GLY A 106 3.53 -10.40 34.86
N ASP A 107 3.37 -11.55 35.52
CA ASP A 107 4.43 -12.56 35.64
C ASP A 107 4.62 -13.41 34.37
N ARG A 108 5.20 -12.81 33.33
CA ARG A 108 5.51 -13.50 32.06
C ARG A 108 6.48 -14.67 32.26
N ARG A 109 7.43 -14.56 33.20
CA ARG A 109 8.38 -15.65 33.49
C ARG A 109 7.68 -16.84 34.14
N GLY A 110 6.78 -16.59 35.08
CA GLY A 110 5.91 -17.61 35.64
C GLY A 110 5.03 -18.25 34.57
N LEU A 111 4.49 -17.45 33.64
CA LEU A 111 3.70 -17.97 32.52
C LEU A 111 4.53 -18.89 31.61
N PHE A 112 5.78 -18.53 31.30
CA PHE A 112 6.69 -19.41 30.57
C PHE A 112 6.92 -20.74 31.29
N ALA A 113 7.10 -20.72 32.61
CA ALA A 113 7.26 -21.94 33.40
C ALA A 113 5.97 -22.78 33.44
N TYR A 114 4.80 -22.14 33.53
CA TYR A 114 3.50 -22.80 33.47
C TYR A 114 3.33 -23.63 32.19
N TRP A 115 3.68 -23.07 31.03
CA TRP A 115 3.61 -23.77 29.75
C TRP A 115 4.47 -25.04 29.68
N LEU A 116 5.50 -25.16 30.53
CA LEU A 116 6.38 -26.32 30.62
C LEU A 116 5.95 -27.34 31.68
N SER A 117 4.87 -27.06 32.42
CA SER A 117 4.24 -28.02 33.32
C SER A 117 3.39 -29.03 32.55
N ASP A 118 3.01 -30.15 33.17
CA ASP A 118 2.13 -31.15 32.55
C ASP A 118 0.79 -30.53 32.08
N ALA A 119 0.23 -29.61 32.86
CA ALA A 119 -0.99 -28.89 32.51
C ALA A 119 -0.80 -27.96 31.30
N GLY A 120 0.29 -27.19 31.30
CA GLY A 120 0.62 -26.29 30.19
C GLY A 120 0.93 -27.04 28.89
N LEU A 121 1.66 -28.15 28.96
CA LEU A 121 1.93 -29.02 27.82
C LEU A 121 0.65 -29.64 27.26
N ALA A 122 -0.28 -30.07 28.12
CA ALA A 122 -1.57 -30.58 27.69
C ALA A 122 -2.40 -29.52 26.92
N GLU A 123 -2.38 -28.27 27.37
CA GLU A 123 -3.00 -27.16 26.63
C GLU A 123 -2.32 -26.93 25.27
N LEU A 124 -0.98 -26.95 25.20
CA LEU A 124 -0.23 -26.79 23.95
C LEU A 124 -0.49 -27.94 22.97
N TRP A 125 -0.60 -29.19 23.45
CA TRP A 125 -0.98 -30.32 22.62
C TRP A 125 -2.40 -30.19 22.07
N ALA A 126 -3.35 -29.72 22.88
CA ALA A 126 -4.71 -29.46 22.41
C ALA A 126 -4.73 -28.38 21.30
N LEU A 127 -3.88 -27.36 21.40
CA LEU A 127 -3.71 -26.38 20.33
C LEU A 127 -3.10 -27.02 19.07
N LEU A 128 -2.04 -27.81 19.22
CA LEU A 128 -1.42 -28.55 18.10
C LEU A 128 -2.41 -29.47 17.38
N ASP A 129 -3.23 -30.20 18.13
CA ASP A 129 -4.19 -31.17 17.58
C ASP A 129 -5.38 -30.50 16.90
N SER A 130 -5.84 -29.36 17.45
CA SER A 130 -6.96 -28.62 16.87
C SER A 130 -6.56 -27.70 15.71
N GLY A 131 -5.30 -27.25 15.67
CA GLY A 131 -4.85 -26.19 14.76
C GLY A 131 -5.45 -24.82 15.07
N GLN A 132 -6.18 -24.65 16.18
CA GLN A 132 -6.93 -23.44 16.49
C GLN A 132 -6.09 -22.42 17.28
N TYR A 133 -5.05 -21.92 16.62
CA TYR A 133 -4.16 -20.90 17.17
C TYR A 133 -3.60 -20.01 16.06
N ALA A 134 -3.33 -18.75 16.40
CA ALA A 134 -2.67 -17.80 15.51
C ALA A 134 -1.26 -17.49 16.02
N VAL A 135 -0.31 -17.41 15.08
CA VAL A 135 1.06 -16.95 15.33
C VAL A 135 1.22 -15.56 14.71
N ASP A 136 1.13 -14.52 15.54
CA ASP A 136 1.20 -13.13 15.10
C ASP A 136 2.66 -12.69 14.85
N VAL A 137 3.58 -13.19 15.67
CA VAL A 137 5.04 -13.07 15.50
C VAL A 137 5.70 -14.44 15.63
N PRO A 138 6.77 -14.74 14.87
CA PRO A 138 7.34 -16.09 14.82
C PRO A 138 7.68 -16.70 16.18
N GLU A 139 8.11 -15.87 17.14
CA GLU A 139 8.47 -16.28 18.50
C GLU A 139 7.34 -17.02 19.24
N GLU A 140 6.08 -16.70 18.94
CA GLU A 140 4.91 -17.31 19.58
C GLU A 140 4.75 -18.81 19.27
N ALA A 141 5.44 -19.30 18.23
CA ALA A 141 5.43 -20.71 17.87
C ALA A 141 6.42 -21.55 18.70
N ALA A 142 7.35 -20.91 19.41
CA ALA A 142 8.48 -21.60 20.00
C ALA A 142 8.05 -22.66 21.04
N LEU A 143 7.07 -22.35 21.91
CA LEU A 143 6.59 -23.32 22.89
C LEU A 143 5.72 -24.42 22.27
N LEU A 144 5.02 -24.18 21.15
CA LEU A 144 4.35 -25.25 20.41
C LEU A 144 5.37 -26.22 19.81
N VAL A 145 6.50 -25.72 19.29
CA VAL A 145 7.60 -26.60 18.84
C VAL A 145 8.18 -27.41 19.98
N VAL A 146 8.41 -26.79 21.16
CA VAL A 146 8.86 -27.53 22.36
C VAL A 146 7.85 -28.63 22.71
N ALA A 147 6.56 -28.32 22.77
CA ALA A 147 5.51 -29.29 23.07
C ALA A 147 5.49 -30.44 22.04
N TRP A 148 5.66 -30.12 20.75
CA TRP A 148 5.73 -31.11 19.68
C TRP A 148 6.96 -32.04 19.85
N LEU A 149 8.15 -31.48 20.10
CA LEU A 149 9.38 -32.26 20.33
C LEU A 149 9.24 -33.20 21.52
N VAL A 150 8.66 -32.71 22.63
CA VAL A 150 8.39 -33.54 23.82
C VAL A 150 7.46 -34.70 23.46
N ARG A 151 6.39 -34.44 22.69
CA ARG A 151 5.44 -35.46 22.22
C ARG A 151 6.08 -36.48 21.27
N ALA A 152 7.00 -36.04 20.42
CA ALA A 152 7.76 -36.89 19.50
C ALA A 152 8.87 -37.71 20.18
N GLY A 153 9.12 -37.50 21.48
CA GLY A 153 10.17 -38.19 22.24
C GLY A 153 11.55 -37.51 22.19
N GLU A 154 11.64 -36.33 21.59
CA GLU A 154 12.88 -35.65 21.21
C GLU A 154 13.35 -34.69 22.29
N ARG A 155 13.61 -35.26 23.47
CA ARG A 155 13.89 -34.51 24.70
C ARG A 155 15.16 -33.67 24.61
N ALA A 156 16.20 -34.15 23.93
CA ALA A 156 17.46 -33.41 23.78
C ALA A 156 17.25 -32.12 22.99
N ALA A 157 16.63 -32.20 21.81
CA ALA A 157 16.30 -31.04 20.98
C ALA A 157 15.37 -30.05 21.71
N ALA A 158 14.40 -30.55 22.49
CA ALA A 158 13.53 -29.69 23.30
C ALA A 158 14.32 -28.93 24.38
N LEU A 159 15.25 -29.58 25.07
CA LEU A 159 16.09 -28.95 26.09
C LEU A 159 17.06 -27.92 25.48
N GLU A 160 17.71 -28.24 24.36
CA GLU A 160 18.59 -27.31 23.64
C GLU A 160 17.84 -26.05 23.21
N LEU A 161 16.63 -26.21 22.64
CA LEU A 161 15.78 -25.08 22.30
C LEU A 161 15.42 -24.25 23.55
N LEU A 162 15.04 -24.90 24.65
CA LEU A 162 14.71 -24.21 25.90
C LEU A 162 15.89 -23.43 26.48
N GLU A 163 17.11 -23.93 26.37
CA GLU A 163 18.33 -23.21 26.79
C GLU A 163 18.50 -21.89 26.03
N GLU A 164 18.18 -21.86 24.73
CA GLU A 164 18.24 -20.64 23.92
C GLU A 164 17.10 -19.65 24.26
N LEU A 165 15.92 -20.14 24.64
CA LEU A 165 14.75 -19.30 24.95
C LEU A 165 14.73 -18.75 26.39
N ARG A 166 15.22 -19.53 27.36
CA ARG A 166 15.14 -19.23 28.81
C ARG A 166 15.61 -17.82 29.21
N PRO A 167 16.71 -17.27 28.66
CA PRO A 167 17.17 -15.92 28.99
C PRO A 167 16.12 -14.83 28.71
N PHE A 168 15.16 -15.11 27.82
CA PHE A 168 14.14 -14.16 27.39
C PHE A 168 12.73 -14.46 27.92
N ALA A 169 12.56 -15.49 28.75
CA ALA A 169 11.27 -15.94 29.29
C ALA A 169 10.46 -14.85 30.02
N GLY A 170 11.13 -13.87 30.64
CA GLY A 170 10.47 -12.74 31.30
C GLY A 170 10.19 -11.54 30.39
N ARG A 171 10.63 -11.58 29.13
CA ARG A 171 10.64 -10.43 28.22
C ARG A 171 9.84 -10.67 26.94
N LEU A 172 9.83 -11.89 26.42
CA LEU A 172 9.20 -12.26 25.14
C LEU A 172 8.05 -13.25 25.36
N ARG A 173 6.98 -13.08 24.58
CA ARG A 173 5.90 -14.06 24.45
C ARG A 173 6.34 -15.20 23.52
N PHE A 174 6.20 -16.43 23.99
CA PHE A 174 6.59 -17.65 23.25
C PHE A 174 5.45 -18.65 23.03
N ALA A 175 4.26 -18.34 23.53
CA ALA A 175 3.04 -19.13 23.32
C ALA A 175 2.10 -18.37 22.37
N PRO A 176 1.35 -19.10 21.53
CA PRO A 176 0.46 -18.50 20.55
C PRO A 176 -0.83 -18.01 21.21
N ARG A 177 -1.61 -17.25 20.44
CA ARG A 177 -2.97 -16.88 20.80
C ARG A 177 -3.94 -17.98 20.34
N PRO A 178 -4.78 -18.56 21.21
CA PRO A 178 -5.89 -19.39 20.77
C PRO A 178 -6.82 -18.59 19.85
N ALA A 179 -7.13 -19.13 18.68
CA ALA A 179 -7.88 -18.42 17.65
C ALA A 179 -8.59 -19.42 16.73
N TYR A 180 -9.77 -19.04 16.25
CA TYR A 180 -10.37 -19.77 15.13
C TYR A 180 -9.53 -19.51 13.88
N VAL A 181 -8.94 -20.57 13.31
CA VAL A 181 -8.22 -20.49 12.04
C VAL A 181 -8.97 -21.35 11.02
N PRO A 182 -9.47 -20.77 9.92
CA PRO A 182 -10.10 -21.54 8.86
C PRO A 182 -9.12 -22.55 8.27
N VAL A 183 -9.61 -23.75 7.93
CA VAL A 183 -8.82 -24.73 7.18
C VAL A 183 -8.55 -24.16 5.78
N SER A 184 -7.27 -24.06 5.43
CA SER A 184 -6.85 -23.62 4.11
C SER A 184 -7.12 -24.69 3.07
N ASP A 185 -7.76 -24.32 1.96
CA ASP A 185 -7.88 -25.18 0.76
C ASP A 185 -6.56 -25.26 -0.04
N GLY A 186 -5.61 -24.38 0.27
CA GLY A 186 -4.27 -24.35 -0.34
C GLY A 186 -4.23 -23.63 -1.69
N THR A 187 -5.35 -23.05 -2.14
CA THR A 187 -5.48 -22.40 -3.45
C THR A 187 -6.10 -21.01 -3.36
N SER A 188 -6.88 -20.74 -2.32
CA SER A 188 -7.52 -19.46 -2.06
C SER A 188 -6.70 -18.60 -1.11
N VAL A 189 -6.83 -17.29 -1.31
CA VAL A 189 -6.25 -16.27 -0.43
C VAL A 189 -7.27 -15.18 -0.17
N HIS A 190 -7.02 -14.39 0.87
CA HIS A 190 -7.79 -13.18 1.15
C HIS A 190 -6.85 -12.03 1.51
N ARG A 191 -7.26 -10.81 1.19
CA ARG A 191 -6.41 -9.63 1.44
C ARG A 191 -6.45 -9.17 2.88
N GLN A 192 -7.63 -9.23 3.50
CA GLN A 192 -7.88 -8.79 4.87
C GLN A 192 -8.83 -9.76 5.54
N THR A 193 -8.71 -9.94 6.85
CA THR A 193 -9.72 -10.73 7.58
C THR A 193 -11.01 -9.92 7.79
N VAL A 194 -12.10 -10.59 8.15
CA VAL A 194 -13.36 -9.93 8.54
C VAL A 194 -13.13 -8.88 9.62
N GLY A 195 -12.33 -9.19 10.65
CA GLY A 195 -12.02 -8.28 11.74
C GLY A 195 -11.31 -7.00 11.26
N GLU A 196 -10.35 -7.12 10.34
CA GLU A 196 -9.66 -5.99 9.75
C GLU A 196 -10.59 -5.10 8.90
N VAL A 197 -11.48 -5.72 8.12
CA VAL A 197 -12.51 -5.01 7.32
C VAL A 197 -13.47 -4.27 8.25
N ARG A 198 -13.91 -4.88 9.34
CA ARG A 198 -14.76 -4.24 10.37
C ARG A 198 -14.08 -3.00 10.95
N VAL A 199 -12.80 -3.12 11.32
CA VAL A 199 -12.01 -1.99 11.82
C VAL A 199 -11.88 -0.89 10.76
N ALA A 200 -11.63 -1.25 9.49
CA ALA A 200 -11.51 -0.29 8.39
C ALA A 200 -12.82 0.48 8.13
N LEU A 201 -13.96 -0.20 8.18
CA LEU A 201 -15.28 0.42 8.06
C LEU A 201 -15.63 1.27 9.29
N GLY A 202 -15.35 0.77 10.50
CA GLY A 202 -15.62 1.46 11.76
C GLY A 202 -14.83 2.76 11.94
N ARG A 203 -13.65 2.87 11.31
CA ARG A 203 -12.85 4.11 11.27
C ARG A 203 -13.47 5.24 10.43
N ARG A 204 -14.52 4.97 9.64
CA ARG A 204 -15.18 6.01 8.84
C ARG A 204 -15.99 6.95 9.74
N GLY A 205 -15.46 8.16 9.92
CA GLY A 205 -16.09 9.23 10.69
C GLY A 205 -17.18 10.01 9.93
N PRO A 206 -17.90 10.90 10.62
CA PRO A 206 -18.84 11.81 9.99
C PRO A 206 -18.12 12.76 9.04
N ASN A 207 -18.77 13.11 7.92
CA ASN A 207 -18.25 14.13 7.02
C ASN A 207 -18.96 15.45 7.30
N ARG A 208 -18.27 16.33 8.01
CA ARG A 208 -18.81 17.63 8.45
C ARG A 208 -19.38 18.47 7.28
N ALA A 209 -18.82 18.36 6.07
CA ALA A 209 -19.35 19.08 4.92
C ALA A 209 -20.71 18.51 4.45
N VAL A 210 -20.87 17.18 4.49
CA VAL A 210 -22.15 16.52 4.17
C VAL A 210 -23.18 16.80 5.26
N ASP A 211 -22.80 16.78 6.53
CA ASP A 211 -23.70 17.09 7.64
C ASP A 211 -24.14 18.56 7.61
N ALA A 212 -23.22 19.50 7.35
CA ALA A 212 -23.54 20.91 7.15
C ALA A 212 -24.45 21.13 5.93
N MET A 213 -24.26 20.36 4.85
CA MET A 213 -25.16 20.39 3.69
C MET A 213 -26.55 19.90 4.07
N ARG A 214 -26.69 18.78 4.77
CA ARG A 214 -27.99 18.28 5.23
C ARG A 214 -28.71 19.26 6.13
N GLU A 215 -28.00 19.85 7.09
CA GLU A 215 -28.54 20.90 7.95
C GLU A 215 -29.01 22.11 7.09
N ALA A 216 -28.25 22.48 6.06
CA ALA A 216 -28.68 23.51 5.12
C ALA A 216 -29.96 23.14 4.37
N LEU A 217 -30.11 21.90 3.90
CA LEU A 217 -31.26 21.46 3.12
C LEU A 217 -32.52 21.26 3.97
N THR A 218 -32.37 20.77 5.20
CA THR A 218 -33.49 20.36 6.09
C THR A 218 -33.94 21.47 7.04
N VAL A 219 -33.04 22.38 7.40
CA VAL A 219 -33.32 23.44 8.37
C VAL A 219 -33.26 24.81 7.70
N TRP A 220 -32.10 25.19 7.16
CA TRP A 220 -31.85 26.57 6.77
C TRP A 220 -32.54 26.98 5.47
N ASN A 221 -32.67 26.08 4.51
CA ASN A 221 -33.37 26.35 3.26
C ASN A 221 -34.89 26.52 3.47
N PRO A 222 -35.59 25.64 4.21
CA PRO A 222 -36.98 25.86 4.59
C PRO A 222 -37.17 27.17 5.38
N PHE A 223 -36.33 27.43 6.39
CA PHE A 223 -36.41 28.66 7.16
C PHE A 223 -36.19 29.93 6.30
N ALA A 224 -35.26 29.87 5.35
CA ALA A 224 -35.04 30.98 4.41
C ALA A 224 -36.26 31.23 3.50
N ASP A 225 -37.05 30.20 3.19
CA ASP A 225 -38.26 30.37 2.40
C ASP A 225 -39.41 30.94 3.23
N GLU A 226 -39.50 30.62 4.52
CA GLU A 226 -40.44 31.28 5.43
C GLU A 226 -40.14 32.77 5.55
N LEU A 227 -38.85 33.14 5.67
CA LEU A 227 -38.42 34.54 5.61
C LEU A 227 -38.82 35.21 4.29
N LEU A 228 -38.63 34.51 3.17
CA LEU A 228 -38.99 35.01 1.85
C LEU A 228 -40.51 35.22 1.74
N ALA A 229 -41.31 34.22 2.12
CA ALA A 229 -42.76 34.29 2.11
C ALA A 229 -43.26 35.47 2.95
N HIS A 230 -42.70 35.65 4.15
CA HIS A 230 -43.03 36.77 5.02
C HIS A 230 -42.72 38.14 4.38
N TRP A 231 -41.62 38.27 3.65
CA TRP A 231 -41.30 39.51 2.93
C TRP A 231 -42.15 39.72 1.68
N LEU A 232 -42.57 38.65 0.99
CA LEU A 232 -43.43 38.77 -0.19
C LEU A 232 -44.83 39.31 0.14
N GLU A 233 -45.32 39.14 1.37
CA GLU A 233 -46.55 39.79 1.87
C GLU A 233 -46.49 41.33 1.86
N THR A 234 -45.28 41.91 1.76
CA THR A 234 -45.05 43.35 1.80
C THR A 234 -44.88 43.99 0.41
N VAL A 235 -45.02 43.19 -0.65
CA VAL A 235 -44.77 43.61 -2.03
C VAL A 235 -45.99 44.32 -2.61
N GLU A 236 -45.78 45.55 -3.09
CA GLU A 236 -46.76 46.28 -3.89
C GLU A 236 -46.03 46.97 -5.05
N GLY A 237 -46.58 46.89 -6.27
CA GLY A 237 -45.94 47.45 -7.47
C GLY A 237 -44.54 46.88 -7.76
N GLY A 238 -44.28 45.63 -7.36
CA GLY A 238 -42.98 44.96 -7.53
C GLY A 238 -41.89 45.38 -6.53
N ARG A 239 -42.20 46.22 -5.53
CA ARG A 239 -41.25 46.68 -4.51
C ARG A 239 -41.55 46.05 -3.15
N VAL A 240 -40.53 45.48 -2.51
CA VAL A 240 -40.63 44.81 -1.19
C VAL A 240 -40.63 45.84 -0.06
N GLY A 241 -41.53 45.70 0.91
CA GLY A 241 -41.57 46.55 2.11
C GLY A 241 -42.44 47.80 1.99
N VAL A 242 -43.29 47.86 0.95
CA VAL A 242 -44.20 48.99 0.68
C VAL A 242 -45.42 48.93 1.60
N VAL A 243 -46.02 47.74 1.73
CA VAL A 243 -47.19 47.50 2.59
C VAL A 243 -46.82 46.63 3.79
N ARG A 244 -47.53 46.80 4.91
CA ARG A 244 -47.40 45.94 6.09
C ARG A 244 -48.79 45.48 6.52
N PRO A 245 -49.18 44.23 6.20
CA PRO A 245 -50.46 43.69 6.62
C PRO A 245 -50.61 43.68 8.15
N ALA A 246 -51.86 43.64 8.62
CA ALA A 246 -52.15 43.54 10.05
C ALA A 246 -51.45 42.31 10.67
N GLY A 247 -50.81 42.51 11.83
CA GLY A 247 -50.09 41.46 12.55
C GLY A 247 -48.75 41.03 11.94
N TRP A 248 -48.30 41.64 10.83
CA TRP A 248 -47.02 41.28 10.19
C TRP A 248 -45.83 41.39 11.14
N GLU A 249 -45.73 42.48 11.92
CA GLU A 249 -44.61 42.67 12.86
C GLU A 249 -44.61 41.66 14.02
N ALA A 250 -45.78 41.16 14.44
CA ALA A 250 -45.88 40.12 15.46
C ALA A 250 -45.37 38.77 14.93
N ARG A 251 -45.82 38.36 13.73
CA ARG A 251 -45.31 37.16 13.03
C ARG A 251 -43.81 37.25 12.74
N GLY A 252 -43.32 38.44 12.38
CA GLY A 252 -41.90 38.70 12.19
C GLY A 252 -41.06 38.49 13.47
N ARG A 253 -41.57 38.92 14.63
CA ARG A 253 -40.93 38.65 15.93
C ARG A 253 -40.88 37.16 16.26
N GLU A 254 -41.94 36.42 15.96
CA GLU A 254 -41.97 34.96 16.14
C GLU A 254 -40.96 34.23 15.24
N LEU A 255 -40.84 34.64 13.97
CA LEU A 255 -39.82 34.12 13.05
C LEU A 255 -38.40 34.36 13.54
N LEU A 256 -38.12 35.55 14.11
CA LEU A 256 -36.81 35.86 14.69
C LEU A 256 -36.53 35.06 15.98
N ALA A 257 -37.55 34.82 16.81
CA ALA A 257 -37.41 33.94 17.97
C ALA A 257 -37.12 32.49 17.55
N ARG A 258 -37.79 32.00 16.49
CA ARG A 258 -37.50 30.68 15.91
C ARG A 258 -36.10 30.60 15.33
N TYR A 259 -35.63 31.63 14.62
CA TYR A 259 -34.24 31.71 14.18
C TYR A 259 -33.26 31.55 15.36
N GLY A 260 -33.52 32.21 16.49
CA GLY A 260 -32.69 32.09 17.69
C GLY A 260 -32.57 30.65 18.19
N ARG A 261 -33.68 29.90 18.21
CA ARG A 261 -33.68 28.46 18.57
C ARG A 261 -32.91 27.62 17.55
N LEU A 262 -33.23 27.75 16.27
CA LEU A 262 -32.58 27.00 15.20
C LEU A 262 -31.07 27.26 15.17
N ALA A 263 -30.63 28.51 15.38
CA ALA A 263 -29.21 28.86 15.38
C ALA A 263 -28.45 28.32 16.60
N ALA A 264 -29.14 28.05 17.72
CA ALA A 264 -28.56 27.42 18.90
C ALA A 264 -28.45 25.90 18.72
N GLU A 265 -29.46 25.26 18.12
CA GLU A 265 -29.53 23.81 17.92
C GLU A 265 -28.70 23.33 16.70
N HIS A 266 -28.70 24.10 15.62
CA HIS A 266 -28.11 23.74 14.32
C HIS A 266 -26.88 24.59 14.02
N THR A 267 -25.71 24.05 14.31
CA THR A 267 -24.45 24.83 14.34
C THR A 267 -23.49 24.52 13.19
N LEU A 268 -23.79 23.51 12.35
CA LEU A 268 -22.86 22.99 11.34
C LEU A 268 -22.82 23.87 10.09
N CYS A 269 -23.95 24.39 9.64
CA CYS A 269 -24.05 25.26 8.48
C CYS A 269 -23.92 26.72 8.89
N GLY A 270 -22.82 27.39 8.50
CA GLY A 270 -22.61 28.81 8.84
C GLY A 270 -23.25 29.84 7.90
N LYS A 271 -23.87 29.43 6.78
CA LYS A 271 -24.28 30.37 5.71
C LYS A 271 -25.27 31.42 6.18
N HIS A 272 -26.23 31.07 7.03
CA HIS A 272 -27.24 31.98 7.57
C HIS A 272 -26.67 33.16 8.40
N ARG A 273 -25.40 33.08 8.85
CA ARG A 273 -24.70 34.15 9.59
C ARG A 273 -23.90 35.09 8.69
N LYS A 274 -23.62 34.70 7.44
CA LYS A 274 -22.76 35.49 6.55
C LYS A 274 -23.54 36.70 6.01
N PRO A 275 -23.10 37.95 6.26
CA PRO A 275 -23.89 39.15 5.91
C PRO A 275 -24.23 39.33 4.43
N LYS A 276 -23.49 38.67 3.52
CA LYS A 276 -23.69 38.73 2.07
C LYS A 276 -24.65 37.65 1.54
N GLU A 277 -25.10 36.72 2.37
CA GLU A 277 -26.03 35.66 1.96
C GLU A 277 -27.49 36.15 2.07
N ASN A 278 -28.34 35.80 1.10
CA ASN A 278 -29.69 36.34 0.99
C ASN A 278 -30.53 36.12 2.27
N ALA A 279 -30.46 34.93 2.89
CA ALA A 279 -31.19 34.66 4.14
C ALA A 279 -30.74 35.56 5.30
N ALA A 280 -29.45 35.90 5.37
CA ALA A 280 -28.92 36.81 6.39
C ALA A 280 -29.38 38.24 6.15
N ILE A 281 -29.46 38.67 4.87
CA ILE A 281 -29.97 39.99 4.47
C ILE A 281 -31.46 40.12 4.85
N LEU A 282 -32.29 39.14 4.49
CA LEU A 282 -33.72 39.13 4.82
C LEU A 282 -33.96 39.17 6.33
N ARG A 283 -33.21 38.38 7.11
CA ARG A 283 -33.27 38.38 8.58
C ARG A 283 -32.85 39.73 9.17
N ALA A 284 -31.71 40.27 8.74
CA ALA A 284 -31.19 41.54 9.27
C ALA A 284 -32.12 42.71 8.95
N ALA A 285 -32.75 42.72 7.78
CA ALA A 285 -33.80 43.68 7.44
C ALA A 285 -35.02 43.52 8.36
N LEU A 286 -35.43 42.27 8.66
CA LEU A 286 -36.60 42.00 9.50
C LEU A 286 -36.37 42.48 10.93
N GLU A 287 -35.19 42.26 11.48
CA GLU A 287 -34.76 42.75 12.81
C GLU A 287 -34.84 44.27 12.96
N VAL A 288 -34.68 45.02 11.87
CA VAL A 288 -34.81 46.48 11.87
C VAL A 288 -36.29 46.86 11.76
N ALA A 289 -37.03 46.20 10.86
CA ALA A 289 -38.42 46.49 10.59
C ALA A 289 -39.33 46.25 11.80
N VAL A 290 -39.16 45.13 12.52
CA VAL A 290 -39.98 44.79 13.71
C VAL A 290 -39.69 45.65 14.94
N ARG A 291 -38.59 46.42 14.93
CA ARG A 291 -38.27 47.43 15.95
C ARG A 291 -38.89 48.79 15.64
N GLY A 292 -39.79 48.86 14.65
CA GLY A 292 -40.43 50.11 14.21
C GLY A 292 -39.50 51.07 13.46
N ARG A 293 -38.29 50.63 13.06
CA ARG A 293 -37.33 51.48 12.34
C ARG A 293 -37.50 51.37 10.83
N ARG A 294 -37.28 52.48 10.13
CA ARG A 294 -37.18 52.48 8.66
C ARG A 294 -35.83 51.90 8.21
N LEU A 295 -35.86 51.11 7.13
CA LEU A 295 -34.64 50.62 6.47
C LEU A 295 -33.95 51.78 5.75
N ASP A 296 -32.63 51.85 5.86
CA ASP A 296 -31.84 52.80 5.05
C ASP A 296 -31.85 52.39 3.57
N PRO A 297 -31.58 53.32 2.63
CA PRO A 297 -31.66 53.05 1.19
C PRO A 297 -30.81 51.85 0.72
N ARG A 298 -29.64 51.66 1.34
CA ARG A 298 -28.73 50.55 0.99
C ARG A 298 -29.31 49.21 1.43
N ARG A 299 -29.85 49.11 2.66
CA ARG A 299 -30.50 47.88 3.13
C ARG A 299 -31.76 47.54 2.34
N TYR A 300 -32.53 48.55 1.94
CA TYR A 300 -33.70 48.35 1.09
C TYR A 300 -33.30 47.78 -0.28
N GLY A 301 -32.28 48.35 -0.92
CA GLY A 301 -31.76 47.83 -2.20
C GLY A 301 -31.24 46.39 -2.08
N LEU A 302 -30.51 46.07 -1.01
CA LEU A 302 -30.04 44.70 -0.75
C LEU A 302 -31.19 43.72 -0.50
N LEU A 303 -32.23 44.14 0.23
CA LEU A 303 -33.43 43.33 0.47
C LEU A 303 -34.14 43.02 -0.84
N GLN A 304 -34.38 44.03 -1.68
CA GLN A 304 -35.01 43.87 -2.99
C GLN A 304 -34.22 42.87 -3.86
N VAL A 305 -32.92 43.07 -4.02
CA VAL A 305 -32.05 42.17 -4.79
C VAL A 305 -32.05 40.75 -4.23
N ALA A 306 -32.03 40.60 -2.90
CA ALA A 306 -32.04 39.29 -2.26
C ALA A 306 -33.36 38.53 -2.48
N VAL A 307 -34.51 39.23 -2.42
CA VAL A 307 -35.84 38.67 -2.70
C VAL A 307 -35.94 38.28 -4.17
N ASP A 308 -35.63 39.19 -5.09
CA ASP A 308 -35.71 38.95 -6.54
C ASP A 308 -34.82 37.76 -6.94
N ALA A 309 -33.58 37.72 -6.45
CA ALA A 309 -32.65 36.61 -6.71
C ALA A 309 -33.13 35.27 -6.10
N MET A 310 -33.82 35.30 -4.95
CA MET A 310 -34.38 34.08 -4.35
C MET A 310 -35.58 33.58 -5.14
N VAL A 311 -36.50 34.45 -5.54
CA VAL A 311 -37.67 34.09 -6.36
C VAL A 311 -37.22 33.57 -7.73
N ALA A 312 -36.32 34.28 -8.42
CA ALA A 312 -35.80 33.85 -9.73
C ALA A 312 -35.09 32.49 -9.67
N ARG A 313 -34.39 32.18 -8.56
CA ARG A 313 -33.63 30.93 -8.42
C ARG A 313 -34.45 29.76 -7.89
N ARG A 314 -35.48 30.01 -7.07
CA ARG A 314 -36.20 28.97 -6.30
C ARG A 314 -37.67 28.82 -6.68
N GLY A 315 -38.22 29.78 -7.40
CA GLY A 315 -39.67 29.99 -7.51
C GLY A 315 -40.24 30.72 -6.28
N THR A 316 -41.42 31.31 -6.45
CA THR A 316 -42.20 31.90 -5.34
C THR A 316 -42.60 30.81 -4.35
N PRO A 317 -42.41 30.99 -3.02
CA PRO A 317 -42.88 30.04 -2.01
C PRO A 317 -44.34 29.65 -2.24
N GLY A 318 -44.62 28.33 -2.26
CA GLY A 318 -45.96 27.79 -2.55
C GLY A 318 -46.25 27.54 -4.04
N SER A 319 -45.36 27.93 -4.96
CA SER A 319 -45.48 27.56 -6.38
C SER A 319 -45.09 26.09 -6.64
N ALA A 320 -45.52 25.54 -7.78
CA ALA A 320 -45.14 24.19 -8.20
C ALA A 320 -43.61 24.03 -8.37
N GLU A 321 -42.93 25.05 -8.88
CA GLU A 321 -41.47 25.06 -9.04
C GLU A 321 -40.75 25.00 -7.69
N HIS A 322 -41.25 25.77 -6.70
CA HIS A 322 -40.71 25.80 -5.34
C HIS A 322 -40.95 24.47 -4.62
N ALA A 323 -42.16 23.92 -4.71
CA ALA A 323 -42.49 22.60 -4.17
C ALA A 323 -41.61 21.49 -4.79
N GLY A 324 -41.42 21.52 -6.11
CA GLY A 324 -40.53 20.59 -6.81
C GLY A 324 -39.07 20.71 -6.36
N LEU A 325 -38.56 21.93 -6.14
CA LEU A 325 -37.21 22.14 -5.59
C LEU A 325 -37.08 21.56 -4.17
N ARG A 326 -38.08 21.77 -3.31
CA ARG A 326 -38.08 21.26 -1.93
C ARG A 326 -38.18 19.74 -1.88
N GLY A 327 -39.01 19.13 -2.73
CA GLY A 327 -39.07 17.69 -2.90
C GLY A 327 -37.70 17.09 -3.22
N ARG A 328 -37.02 17.60 -4.27
CA ARG A 328 -35.67 17.15 -4.64
C ARG A 328 -34.64 17.33 -3.51
N GLN A 329 -34.70 18.44 -2.76
CA GLN A 329 -33.77 18.68 -1.65
C GLN A 329 -34.05 17.77 -0.45
N ALA A 330 -35.32 17.50 -0.14
CA ALA A 330 -35.73 16.56 0.89
C ALA A 330 -35.26 15.14 0.54
N GLU A 331 -35.43 14.72 -0.72
CA GLU A 331 -34.91 13.44 -1.23
C GLU A 331 -33.39 13.33 -1.04
N VAL A 332 -32.63 14.38 -1.42
CA VAL A 332 -31.17 14.40 -1.22
C VAL A 332 -30.79 14.32 0.25
N ALA A 333 -31.51 15.02 1.13
CA ALA A 333 -31.23 15.01 2.55
C ALA A 333 -31.60 13.68 3.23
N ALA A 334 -32.64 12.99 2.74
CA ALA A 334 -33.13 11.71 3.24
C ALA A 334 -32.23 10.51 2.85
N ARG A 335 -31.40 10.64 1.81
CA ARG A 335 -30.44 9.59 1.41
C ARG A 335 -29.54 9.23 2.59
N PRO A 336 -29.30 7.96 2.92
CA PRO A 336 -28.44 7.55 4.04
C PRO A 336 -27.01 8.09 3.94
N THR A 337 -26.34 8.34 5.08
CA THR A 337 -24.91 8.68 5.03
C THR A 337 -24.10 7.41 4.76
N TRP A 338 -22.93 7.58 4.17
CA TRP A 338 -21.98 6.48 4.03
C TRP A 338 -21.51 5.95 5.38
N GLN A 339 -21.50 6.80 6.41
CA GLN A 339 -21.20 6.35 7.79
C GLN A 339 -22.31 5.42 8.31
N ALA A 340 -23.58 5.79 8.12
CA ALA A 340 -24.71 4.97 8.56
C ALA A 340 -24.71 3.62 7.83
N LEU A 341 -24.49 3.62 6.52
CA LEU A 341 -24.36 2.39 5.73
C LEU A 341 -23.14 1.56 6.13
N ALA A 342 -22.00 2.19 6.45
CA ALA A 342 -20.83 1.47 6.96
C ALA A 342 -21.12 0.78 8.31
N ARG A 343 -21.95 1.37 9.18
CA ARG A 343 -22.36 0.73 10.44
C ARG A 343 -23.25 -0.50 10.20
N VAL A 344 -24.12 -0.47 9.19
CA VAL A 344 -24.88 -1.66 8.76
C VAL A 344 -23.91 -2.78 8.37
N LEU A 345 -22.91 -2.48 7.54
CA LEU A 345 -21.90 -3.46 7.14
C LEU A 345 -21.08 -3.99 8.32
N VAL A 346 -20.70 -3.13 9.27
CA VAL A 346 -19.99 -3.55 10.50
C VAL A 346 -20.85 -4.51 11.32
N ALA A 347 -22.17 -4.28 11.41
CA ALA A 347 -23.09 -5.16 12.12
C ALA A 347 -23.26 -6.51 11.39
N ARG A 348 -23.38 -6.52 10.06
CA ARG A 348 -23.41 -7.76 9.26
C ARG A 348 -22.16 -8.60 9.47
N LEU A 349 -20.99 -7.96 9.40
CA LEU A 349 -19.70 -8.62 9.59
C LEU A 349 -19.46 -9.10 11.03
N ALA A 350 -20.11 -8.49 12.04
CA ALA A 350 -19.91 -8.87 13.44
C ALA A 350 -20.47 -10.25 13.80
N VAL A 351 -21.28 -10.85 12.93
CA VAL A 351 -21.80 -12.22 13.09
C VAL A 351 -20.73 -13.27 12.72
N LEU A 352 -19.74 -12.89 11.93
CA LEU A 352 -18.66 -13.77 11.49
C LEU A 352 -17.46 -13.69 12.44
N PRO A 353 -16.68 -14.77 12.62
CA PRO A 353 -15.41 -14.73 13.36
C PRO A 353 -14.44 -13.70 12.77
N ASP A 354 -13.64 -13.06 13.61
CA ASP A 354 -12.72 -12.00 13.17
C ASP A 354 -11.65 -12.50 12.19
N GLU A 355 -11.20 -13.74 12.32
CA GLU A 355 -10.21 -14.39 11.44
C GLU A 355 -10.83 -15.05 10.20
N ALA A 356 -12.16 -14.96 10.03
CA ALA A 356 -12.82 -15.57 8.89
C ALA A 356 -12.51 -14.83 7.57
N ALA A 357 -12.57 -15.60 6.48
CA ALA A 357 -12.48 -15.12 5.11
C ALA A 357 -13.56 -15.84 4.27
N PRO A 358 -14.74 -15.22 4.07
CA PRO A 358 -15.86 -15.88 3.40
C PRO A 358 -15.61 -16.07 1.90
N ALA A 359 -16.11 -17.18 1.34
CA ALA A 359 -16.06 -17.48 -0.10
C ALA A 359 -17.03 -16.63 -0.94
N SER A 360 -18.00 -15.95 -0.31
CA SER A 360 -18.84 -14.94 -0.95
C SER A 360 -19.11 -13.78 0.00
N VAL A 361 -19.24 -12.58 -0.55
CA VAL A 361 -19.58 -11.35 0.17
C VAL A 361 -20.90 -10.75 -0.30
N ASP A 362 -21.62 -11.41 -1.21
CA ASP A 362 -22.77 -10.81 -1.91
C ASP A 362 -23.91 -10.44 -0.96
N GLU A 363 -24.22 -11.34 -0.01
CA GLU A 363 -25.20 -11.06 1.05
C GLU A 363 -24.77 -9.91 1.96
N LEU A 364 -23.46 -9.79 2.21
CA LEU A 364 -22.91 -8.73 3.05
C LEU A 364 -23.01 -7.36 2.38
N VAL A 365 -22.93 -7.27 1.05
CA VAL A 365 -22.98 -6.02 0.29
C VAL A 365 -24.35 -5.73 -0.35
N GLY A 366 -25.32 -6.62 -0.16
CA GLY A 366 -26.69 -6.45 -0.64
C GLY A 366 -27.40 -5.21 -0.06
N PRO A 367 -28.54 -4.78 -0.63
CA PRO A 367 -29.31 -3.65 -0.11
C PRO A 367 -29.69 -3.80 1.37
N VAL A 368 -29.98 -2.68 2.05
CA VAL A 368 -30.45 -2.68 3.44
C VAL A 368 -31.79 -3.44 3.55
N THR A 369 -31.87 -4.40 4.47
CA THR A 369 -33.08 -5.23 4.67
C THR A 369 -34.16 -4.48 5.44
N GLU A 370 -35.39 -5.02 5.47
CA GLU A 370 -36.49 -4.45 6.27
C GLU A 370 -36.17 -4.41 7.76
N GLU A 371 -35.59 -5.49 8.31
CA GLU A 371 -35.18 -5.57 9.72
C GLU A 371 -34.10 -4.54 10.05
N GLU A 372 -33.08 -4.42 9.19
CA GLU A 372 -32.03 -3.43 9.36
C GLU A 372 -32.58 -2.01 9.29
N GLY A 373 -33.53 -1.75 8.38
CA GLY A 373 -34.18 -0.46 8.27
C GLY A 373 -34.96 -0.10 9.52
N ALA A 374 -35.71 -1.05 10.09
CA ALA A 374 -36.45 -0.85 11.34
C ALA A 374 -35.53 -0.53 12.53
N ARG A 375 -34.34 -1.15 12.61
CA ARG A 375 -33.38 -0.93 13.71
C ARG A 375 -32.55 0.35 13.55
N THR A 376 -32.24 0.75 12.31
CA THR A 376 -31.27 1.82 12.04
C THR A 376 -31.89 3.13 11.55
N GLY A 377 -33.18 3.11 11.18
CA GLY A 377 -33.87 4.24 10.55
C GLY A 377 -33.43 4.50 9.10
N ILE A 378 -32.65 3.60 8.51
CA ILE A 378 -32.24 3.67 7.10
C ILE A 378 -33.35 3.05 6.24
N PRO A 379 -33.78 3.68 5.12
CA PRO A 379 -34.80 3.08 4.27
C PRO A 379 -34.39 1.69 3.74
N ALA A 380 -35.28 0.71 3.88
CA ALA A 380 -35.10 -0.61 3.27
C ALA A 380 -34.93 -0.48 1.75
N GLY A 381 -34.11 -1.35 1.15
CA GLY A 381 -33.71 -1.27 -0.26
C GLY A 381 -32.62 -0.25 -0.56
N SER A 382 -32.10 0.49 0.45
CA SER A 382 -30.96 1.38 0.25
C SER A 382 -29.74 0.59 -0.22
N ALA A 383 -29.22 0.92 -1.41
CA ALA A 383 -28.05 0.27 -1.98
C ALA A 383 -26.76 0.64 -1.24
N ILE A 384 -25.85 -0.33 -1.09
CA ILE A 384 -24.51 -0.09 -0.56
C ILE A 384 -23.63 0.54 -1.64
N PRO A 385 -22.99 1.71 -1.40
CA PRO A 385 -22.08 2.32 -2.35
C PRO A 385 -20.93 1.37 -2.72
N ALA A 386 -20.56 1.32 -3.99
CA ALA A 386 -19.45 0.48 -4.49
C ALA A 386 -18.11 0.74 -3.76
N ALA A 387 -17.90 1.95 -3.22
CA ALA A 387 -16.72 2.26 -2.42
C ALA A 387 -16.71 1.62 -1.03
N LEU A 388 -17.88 1.27 -0.47
CA LEU A 388 -18.01 0.47 0.75
C LEU A 388 -17.99 -1.03 0.42
N ALA A 389 -18.66 -1.45 -0.65
CA ALA A 389 -18.61 -2.84 -1.12
C ALA A 389 -17.15 -3.29 -1.39
N ARG A 390 -16.35 -2.48 -2.09
CA ARG A 390 -14.90 -2.72 -2.29
C ARG A 390 -14.05 -2.80 -1.01
N VAL A 391 -14.56 -2.35 0.14
CA VAL A 391 -13.88 -2.57 1.43
C VAL A 391 -14.23 -3.94 1.98
N VAL A 392 -15.49 -4.36 1.83
CA VAL A 392 -15.97 -5.70 2.23
C VAL A 392 -15.35 -6.80 1.35
N GLU A 393 -15.26 -6.58 0.04
CA GLU A 393 -14.64 -7.51 -0.93
C GLU A 393 -13.18 -7.87 -0.59
N ARG A 394 -12.50 -7.10 0.25
CA ARG A 394 -11.13 -7.43 0.69
C ARG A 394 -11.07 -8.66 1.60
N ALA A 395 -12.20 -9.04 2.20
CA ALA A 395 -12.34 -10.26 2.96
C ALA A 395 -12.75 -11.47 2.12
N LEU A 396 -13.01 -11.29 0.82
CA LEU A 396 -13.31 -12.39 -0.08
C LEU A 396 -12.12 -13.35 -0.14
N SER A 397 -12.38 -14.63 0.15
CA SER A 397 -11.44 -15.72 -0.09
C SER A 397 -11.68 -16.30 -1.48
N ALA A 398 -10.67 -16.18 -2.36
CA ALA A 398 -10.72 -16.68 -3.74
C ALA A 398 -9.31 -16.95 -4.27
N PRO A 399 -9.15 -17.64 -5.42
CA PRO A 399 -7.87 -17.76 -6.09
C PRO A 399 -7.23 -16.40 -6.35
N ALA A 400 -5.90 -16.30 -6.20
CA ALA A 400 -5.20 -15.03 -6.28
C ALA A 400 -5.38 -14.32 -7.65
N ALA A 401 -5.46 -15.08 -8.74
CA ALA A 401 -5.75 -14.55 -10.08
C ALA A 401 -7.11 -13.84 -10.14
N GLU A 402 -8.15 -14.45 -9.57
CA GLU A 402 -9.49 -13.86 -9.51
C GLU A 402 -9.50 -12.55 -8.69
N LEU A 403 -8.76 -12.50 -7.58
CA LEU A 403 -8.65 -11.28 -6.79
C LEU A 403 -7.86 -10.16 -7.50
N VAL A 404 -6.93 -10.51 -8.39
CA VAL A 404 -6.26 -9.54 -9.27
C VAL A 404 -7.25 -8.98 -10.29
N GLU A 405 -8.01 -9.86 -10.97
CA GLU A 405 -9.02 -9.46 -11.97
C GLU A 405 -10.11 -8.57 -11.37
N ARG A 406 -10.59 -8.90 -10.16
CA ARG A 406 -11.56 -8.09 -9.40
C ARG A 406 -10.96 -6.78 -8.86
N GLY A 407 -9.64 -6.57 -8.94
CA GLY A 407 -8.95 -5.40 -8.41
C GLY A 407 -8.86 -5.35 -6.88
N VAL A 408 -9.11 -6.47 -6.20
CA VAL A 408 -8.92 -6.63 -4.75
C VAL A 408 -7.43 -6.64 -4.41
N ILE A 409 -6.61 -7.27 -5.27
CA ILE A 409 -5.16 -7.20 -5.32
C ILE A 409 -4.76 -6.25 -6.46
N PRO A 410 -4.62 -4.94 -6.22
CA PRO A 410 -4.43 -3.95 -7.28
C PRO A 410 -2.97 -3.77 -7.72
N SER A 411 -2.01 -4.40 -7.05
CA SER A 411 -0.57 -4.24 -7.33
C SER A 411 0.25 -5.45 -6.91
N ALA A 412 1.46 -5.57 -7.48
CA ALA A 412 2.41 -6.61 -7.12
C ALA A 412 2.83 -6.54 -5.64
N GLU A 413 2.86 -5.35 -5.03
CA GLU A 413 3.12 -5.19 -3.59
C GLU A 413 2.00 -5.78 -2.74
N VAL A 414 0.74 -5.62 -3.14
CA VAL A 414 -0.37 -6.26 -2.42
C VAL A 414 -0.38 -7.76 -2.67
N LEU A 415 0.00 -8.20 -3.88
CA LEU A 415 0.21 -9.63 -4.14
C LEU A 415 1.25 -10.20 -3.17
N ALA A 416 2.38 -9.51 -2.99
CA ALA A 416 3.44 -9.90 -2.06
C ALA A 416 3.00 -9.96 -0.59
N GLU A 417 2.00 -9.18 -0.18
CA GLU A 417 1.41 -9.23 1.17
C GLU A 417 0.51 -10.46 1.37
N VAL A 418 -0.10 -10.98 0.29
CA VAL A 418 -1.15 -12.01 0.34
C VAL A 418 -0.60 -13.41 0.06
N ILE A 419 0.31 -13.54 -0.90
CA ILE A 419 0.89 -14.81 -1.36
C ILE A 419 1.56 -15.67 -0.28
N PRO A 420 2.14 -15.13 0.81
CA PRO A 420 2.66 -15.96 1.89
C PRO A 420 1.63 -16.96 2.45
N GLN A 421 0.32 -16.72 2.28
CA GLN A 421 -0.74 -17.66 2.64
C GLN A 421 -0.64 -18.99 1.88
N LEU A 422 -0.29 -18.96 0.58
CA LEU A 422 -0.14 -20.13 -0.28
C LEU A 422 1.25 -20.76 -0.12
N VAL A 423 2.30 -19.92 -0.11
CA VAL A 423 3.69 -20.41 0.02
C VAL A 423 3.91 -21.10 1.35
N ALA A 424 3.31 -20.61 2.42
CA ALA A 424 3.32 -21.28 3.72
C ALA A 424 2.78 -22.72 3.63
N VAL A 425 1.66 -22.94 2.91
CA VAL A 425 1.09 -24.28 2.75
C VAL A 425 2.04 -25.15 1.93
N ALA A 426 2.47 -24.67 0.77
CA ALA A 426 3.35 -25.42 -0.15
C ALA A 426 4.68 -25.80 0.51
N THR A 427 5.30 -24.88 1.24
CA THR A 427 6.57 -25.12 1.95
C THR A 427 6.38 -26.02 3.16
N ALA A 428 5.28 -25.91 3.90
CA ALA A 428 5.03 -26.72 5.08
C ALA A 428 4.70 -28.19 4.75
N GLN A 429 4.21 -28.49 3.54
CA GLN A 429 3.91 -29.87 3.15
C GLN A 429 5.06 -30.83 3.47
N GLY A 430 6.32 -30.37 3.45
CA GLY A 430 7.52 -31.19 3.68
C GLY A 430 7.53 -31.90 5.03
N TYR A 431 6.68 -31.47 5.97
CA TYR A 431 6.49 -32.09 7.28
C TYR A 431 5.39 -33.17 7.22
N PRO A 432 5.73 -34.46 7.44
CA PRO A 432 4.74 -35.54 7.38
C PRO A 432 3.67 -35.44 8.47
N ASP A 433 4.06 -35.01 9.67
CA ASP A 433 3.15 -34.81 10.80
C ASP A 433 2.24 -33.59 10.55
N GLU A 434 0.92 -33.79 10.69
CA GLU A 434 -0.08 -32.77 10.37
C GLU A 434 -0.02 -31.56 11.31
N ALA A 435 0.21 -31.80 12.60
CA ALA A 435 0.32 -30.73 13.60
C ALA A 435 1.56 -29.88 13.35
N LEU A 436 2.72 -30.50 13.07
CA LEU A 436 3.94 -29.78 12.72
C LEU A 436 3.81 -29.04 11.39
N ARG A 437 3.15 -29.64 10.39
CA ARG A 437 2.86 -29.00 9.11
C ARG A 437 2.03 -27.73 9.30
N THR A 438 0.96 -27.81 10.08
CA THR A 438 0.11 -26.65 10.40
C THR A 438 0.90 -25.57 11.13
N LEU A 439 1.69 -25.96 12.12
CA LEU A 439 2.55 -25.04 12.87
C LEU A 439 3.56 -24.33 11.95
N MET A 440 4.22 -25.07 11.06
CA MET A 440 5.23 -24.51 10.15
C MET A 440 4.64 -23.58 9.10
N ALA A 441 3.41 -23.83 8.65
CA ALA A 441 2.69 -22.88 7.82
C ALA A 441 2.42 -21.56 8.59
N GLU A 442 1.98 -21.64 9.85
CA GLU A 442 1.77 -20.44 10.69
C GLU A 442 3.07 -19.67 10.97
N VAL A 443 4.19 -20.36 11.25
CA VAL A 443 5.49 -19.70 11.41
C VAL A 443 5.91 -18.98 10.14
N HIS A 444 5.73 -19.61 8.97
CA HIS A 444 6.06 -18.99 7.69
C HIS A 444 5.23 -17.70 7.47
N ARG A 445 3.92 -17.75 7.70
CA ARG A 445 3.03 -16.56 7.59
C ARG A 445 3.44 -15.46 8.56
N ALA A 446 3.71 -15.79 9.82
CA ALA A 446 4.17 -14.84 10.83
C ALA A 446 5.50 -14.18 10.42
N PHE A 447 6.41 -14.98 9.85
CA PHE A 447 7.72 -14.51 9.43
C PHE A 447 7.66 -13.57 8.21
N ALA A 448 6.84 -13.91 7.22
CA ALA A 448 6.66 -13.09 6.02
C ALA A 448 6.04 -11.71 6.34
N ARG A 449 5.23 -11.59 7.40
CA ARG A 449 4.65 -10.31 7.86
C ARG A 449 5.65 -9.38 8.54
N ARG A 450 6.86 -9.85 8.83
CA ARG A 450 7.88 -9.03 9.49
C ARG A 450 8.37 -7.92 8.57
N ARG A 451 8.63 -6.76 9.16
CA ARG A 451 9.28 -5.65 8.46
C ARG A 451 10.77 -5.92 8.33
N SER A 452 11.30 -5.68 7.14
CA SER A 452 12.74 -5.75 6.88
C SER A 452 13.49 -4.62 7.60
N LEU A 453 14.72 -4.91 8.01
CA LEU A 453 15.65 -3.94 8.58
C LEU A 453 16.34 -3.14 7.47
N LEU A 454 16.72 -1.92 7.77
CA LEU A 454 17.68 -1.18 6.96
C LEU A 454 19.06 -1.77 7.23
N LEU A 455 19.64 -2.41 6.21
CA LEU A 455 20.95 -3.07 6.30
C LEU A 455 21.95 -2.41 5.36
N VAL A 456 23.20 -2.32 5.82
CA VAL A 456 24.35 -1.84 5.04
C VAL A 456 25.45 -2.92 5.04
N ASN A 457 26.59 -2.64 4.42
CA ASN A 457 27.75 -3.55 4.37
C ASN A 457 27.44 -4.93 3.78
N LEU A 458 26.51 -4.98 2.81
CA LEU A 458 26.02 -6.21 2.18
C LEU A 458 25.43 -7.24 3.15
N GLN A 459 25.00 -6.82 4.35
CA GLN A 459 24.30 -7.70 5.27
C GLN A 459 22.95 -8.15 4.69
N HIS A 460 22.51 -9.34 5.07
CA HIS A 460 21.25 -9.92 4.62
C HIS A 460 20.22 -9.95 5.74
N GLN A 461 18.93 -9.95 5.40
CA GLN A 461 17.87 -10.10 6.39
C GLN A 461 17.96 -11.47 7.05
N VAL A 462 17.53 -11.57 8.31
CA VAL A 462 17.31 -12.86 9.01
C VAL A 462 16.40 -13.73 8.14
N ARG A 463 16.74 -15.01 8.00
CA ARG A 463 16.01 -16.03 7.24
C ARG A 463 15.20 -16.92 8.18
N LEU A 464 14.24 -17.64 7.63
CA LEU A 464 13.32 -18.48 8.40
C LEU A 464 14.06 -19.62 9.10
N GLU A 465 14.99 -20.25 8.38
CA GLU A 465 15.83 -21.34 8.89
C GLU A 465 16.84 -20.91 9.97
N GLU A 466 16.96 -19.61 10.27
CA GLU A 466 17.81 -19.14 11.35
C GLU A 466 17.06 -19.05 12.70
N LEU A 467 15.74 -19.27 12.70
CA LEU A 467 14.94 -19.27 13.91
C LEU A 467 15.19 -20.57 14.70
N PRO A 468 15.46 -20.49 16.01
CA PRO A 468 15.81 -21.66 16.83
C PRO A 468 14.82 -22.81 16.73
N TRP A 469 13.51 -22.51 16.80
CA TRP A 469 12.45 -23.51 16.74
C TRP A 469 12.21 -24.06 15.33
N VAL A 470 12.58 -23.33 14.28
CA VAL A 470 12.55 -23.88 12.90
C VAL A 470 13.72 -24.83 12.71
N ARG A 471 14.95 -24.43 13.12
CA ARG A 471 16.13 -25.30 13.08
C ARG A 471 15.91 -26.62 13.84
N ALA A 472 15.24 -26.55 14.98
CA ALA A 472 14.98 -27.71 15.82
C ALA A 472 14.11 -28.78 15.14
N VAL A 473 13.26 -28.38 14.19
CA VAL A 473 12.35 -29.29 13.48
C VAL A 473 12.74 -29.56 12.03
N GLU A 474 13.73 -28.85 11.48
CA GLU A 474 14.24 -29.06 10.13
C GLU A 474 14.60 -30.53 9.81
N PRO A 475 15.20 -31.33 10.73
CA PRO A 475 15.48 -32.75 10.46
C PRO A 475 14.26 -33.62 10.17
N TYR A 476 13.05 -33.18 10.51
CA TYR A 476 11.80 -33.93 10.29
C TYR A 476 11.16 -33.63 8.93
N ARG A 477 11.75 -32.71 8.16
CA ARG A 477 11.33 -32.41 6.78
C ARG A 477 11.73 -33.55 5.84
N ARG A 478 10.83 -33.98 4.95
CA ARG A 478 11.09 -35.00 3.91
C ARG A 478 11.05 -34.39 2.51
N GLY A 479 12.05 -34.71 1.68
CA GLY A 479 12.29 -34.08 0.37
C GLY A 479 11.39 -34.48 -0.80
N ALA A 480 10.30 -35.24 -0.60
CA ALA A 480 9.49 -35.80 -1.69
C ALA A 480 8.55 -34.79 -2.41
N GLN A 481 8.79 -33.48 -2.27
CA GLN A 481 7.81 -32.44 -2.60
C GLN A 481 8.33 -31.30 -3.48
N ALA A 482 9.51 -31.50 -4.07
CA ALA A 482 10.12 -30.54 -4.97
C ALA A 482 9.20 -30.16 -6.14
N GLU A 483 8.39 -31.10 -6.64
CA GLU A 483 7.47 -30.86 -7.76
C GLU A 483 6.32 -29.92 -7.40
N GLY A 484 5.74 -30.07 -6.20
CA GLY A 484 4.67 -29.18 -5.73
C GLY A 484 5.19 -27.74 -5.53
N ALA A 485 6.38 -27.60 -4.95
CA ALA A 485 7.05 -26.31 -4.81
C ALA A 485 7.39 -25.68 -6.17
N ARG A 486 7.82 -26.49 -7.15
CA ARG A 486 8.10 -26.03 -8.51
C ARG A 486 6.84 -25.55 -9.22
N LYS A 487 5.74 -26.29 -9.12
CA LYS A 487 4.45 -25.87 -9.68
C LYS A 487 3.99 -24.55 -9.07
N ALA A 488 4.05 -24.42 -7.74
CA ALA A 488 3.72 -23.17 -7.06
C ALA A 488 4.64 -22.01 -7.48
N LEU A 489 5.93 -22.27 -7.73
CA LEU A 489 6.89 -21.27 -8.22
C LEU A 489 6.51 -20.77 -9.62
N VAL A 490 6.17 -21.67 -10.53
CA VAL A 490 5.74 -21.34 -11.90
C VAL A 490 4.43 -20.57 -11.88
N GLU A 491 3.43 -21.04 -11.11
CA GLU A 491 2.13 -20.38 -10.99
C GLU A 491 2.26 -18.97 -10.39
N LEU A 492 3.07 -18.80 -9.34
CA LEU A 492 3.31 -17.50 -8.73
C LEU A 492 4.06 -16.55 -9.66
N GLY A 493 5.08 -17.06 -10.36
CA GLY A 493 5.81 -16.29 -11.37
C GLY A 493 4.90 -15.83 -12.51
N GLY A 494 4.07 -16.74 -13.05
CA GLY A 494 3.07 -16.44 -14.08
C GLY A 494 2.07 -15.39 -13.61
N LEU A 495 1.50 -15.57 -12.42
CA LEU A 495 0.56 -14.61 -11.83
C LEU A 495 1.17 -13.20 -11.68
N ALA A 496 2.43 -13.11 -11.27
CA ALA A 496 3.12 -11.83 -11.14
C ALA A 496 3.31 -11.14 -12.51
N LEU A 497 3.72 -11.89 -13.53
CA LEU A 497 3.93 -11.37 -14.88
C LEU A 497 2.63 -10.99 -15.58
N GLU A 498 1.59 -11.81 -15.46
CA GLU A 498 0.30 -11.58 -16.10
C GLU A 498 -0.52 -10.50 -15.42
N GLY A 499 -0.53 -10.47 -14.08
CA GLY A 499 -1.26 -9.47 -13.31
C GLY A 499 -0.61 -8.09 -13.39
N PHE A 500 0.73 -8.03 -13.41
CA PHE A 500 1.49 -6.79 -13.29
C PHE A 500 2.67 -6.66 -14.28
N PRO A 501 2.43 -6.80 -15.60
CA PRO A 501 3.49 -6.90 -16.63
C PRO A 501 4.34 -5.63 -16.83
N GLY A 502 4.04 -4.52 -16.15
CA GLY A 502 4.85 -3.30 -16.19
C GLY A 502 5.48 -2.93 -14.85
N THR A 503 5.48 -3.85 -13.87
CA THR A 503 5.92 -3.59 -12.50
C THR A 503 7.11 -4.46 -12.14
N ILE A 504 8.15 -3.86 -11.57
CA ILE A 504 9.28 -4.59 -11.02
C ILE A 504 8.83 -5.50 -9.87
N LEU A 505 9.38 -6.71 -9.75
CA LEU A 505 8.99 -7.63 -8.68
C LEU A 505 9.38 -7.05 -7.31
N PRO A 506 8.44 -6.87 -6.37
CA PRO A 506 8.78 -6.37 -5.04
C PRO A 506 9.70 -7.34 -4.29
N ASN A 507 10.62 -6.82 -3.49
CA ASN A 507 11.55 -7.64 -2.69
C ASN A 507 10.86 -8.71 -1.82
N PRO A 508 9.70 -8.47 -1.18
CA PRO A 508 8.99 -9.53 -0.46
C PRO A 508 8.52 -10.66 -1.38
N LEU A 509 8.03 -10.35 -2.58
CA LEU A 509 7.65 -11.37 -3.57
C LEU A 509 8.86 -12.18 -4.04
N ILE A 510 10.02 -11.55 -4.21
CA ILE A 510 11.27 -12.24 -4.53
C ILE A 510 11.69 -13.21 -3.41
N GLN A 511 11.42 -12.88 -2.14
CA GLN A 511 11.70 -13.79 -1.02
C GLN A 511 10.81 -15.04 -1.05
N GLU A 512 9.54 -14.88 -1.41
CA GLU A 512 8.59 -15.99 -1.59
C GLU A 512 9.02 -16.89 -2.77
N LEU A 513 9.35 -16.31 -3.92
CA LEU A 513 9.89 -17.03 -5.08
C LEU A 513 11.18 -17.79 -4.73
N ARG A 514 12.09 -17.16 -3.97
CA ARG A 514 13.32 -17.81 -3.52
C ARG A 514 13.06 -18.99 -2.58
N SER A 515 12.06 -18.87 -1.71
CA SER A 515 11.69 -19.96 -0.80
C SER A 515 11.17 -21.16 -1.60
N LEU A 516 10.27 -20.96 -2.56
CA LEU A 516 9.80 -22.01 -3.46
C LEU A 516 10.90 -22.60 -4.36
N ALA A 517 11.80 -21.75 -4.90
CA ALA A 517 12.94 -22.21 -5.69
C ALA A 517 13.86 -23.13 -4.88
N ARG A 518 14.16 -22.77 -3.63
CA ARG A 518 14.92 -23.62 -2.72
C ARG A 518 14.20 -24.94 -2.45
N GLU A 519 12.90 -24.91 -2.15
CA GLU A 519 12.13 -26.13 -1.87
C GLU A 519 11.97 -27.05 -3.08
N SER A 520 12.01 -26.50 -4.29
CA SER A 520 12.05 -27.27 -5.54
C SER A 520 13.45 -27.76 -5.95
N GLY A 521 14.49 -27.37 -5.21
CA GLY A 521 15.88 -27.68 -5.56
C GLY A 521 16.42 -26.92 -6.77
N LEU A 522 15.69 -25.92 -7.27
CA LEU A 522 16.12 -25.07 -8.39
C LEU A 522 17.09 -24.00 -7.90
N ALA A 523 18.29 -23.98 -8.48
CA ALA A 523 19.25 -22.91 -8.28
C ALA A 523 18.88 -21.70 -9.15
N VAL A 524 18.14 -20.74 -8.58
CA VAL A 524 17.69 -19.53 -9.29
C VAL A 524 18.35 -18.28 -8.69
N PRO A 525 19.11 -17.48 -9.46
CA PRO A 525 19.85 -16.33 -8.95
C PRO A 525 18.96 -15.07 -8.80
N PHE A 526 17.91 -15.13 -7.96
CA PHE A 526 17.04 -13.98 -7.76
C PHE A 526 17.77 -12.79 -7.10
N THR A 527 17.63 -11.61 -7.68
CA THR A 527 18.22 -10.32 -7.25
C THR A 527 17.17 -9.37 -6.68
N GLU A 528 17.50 -8.64 -5.63
CA GLU A 528 16.60 -7.64 -5.02
C GLU A 528 16.71 -6.26 -5.71
N GLU A 529 15.64 -5.47 -5.65
CA GLU A 529 15.70 -4.04 -5.94
C GLU A 529 16.56 -3.36 -4.88
N LEU A 530 17.66 -2.74 -5.32
CA LEU A 530 18.59 -2.02 -4.45
C LEU A 530 18.15 -0.56 -4.27
N ALA A 531 18.32 -0.06 -3.05
CA ALA A 531 18.02 1.33 -2.73
C ALA A 531 19.25 2.23 -2.97
N ALA A 532 19.09 3.24 -3.83
CA ALA A 532 20.19 4.09 -4.29
C ALA A 532 20.83 4.96 -3.20
N ASP A 533 20.09 5.27 -2.13
CA ASP A 533 20.54 6.07 -0.99
C ASP A 533 21.38 5.30 0.03
N ILE A 534 21.46 3.97 -0.08
CA ILE A 534 22.30 3.10 0.76
C ILE A 534 23.23 2.21 -0.05
N PHE A 535 23.25 2.35 -1.37
CA PHE A 535 24.08 1.55 -2.25
C PHE A 535 25.56 1.93 -2.09
N MET A 536 26.40 0.92 -1.84
CA MET A 536 27.82 1.10 -1.53
C MET A 536 28.73 0.94 -2.75
N GLY A 537 28.18 1.02 -3.96
CA GLY A 537 28.95 0.93 -5.18
C GLY A 537 29.41 -0.47 -5.57
N THR A 538 28.97 -1.55 -4.90
CA THR A 538 29.38 -2.93 -5.18
C THR A 538 28.21 -3.91 -5.15
N PHE A 539 28.36 -5.07 -5.80
CA PHE A 539 27.34 -6.09 -5.93
C PHE A 539 27.81 -7.45 -5.39
N SER A 540 26.89 -8.17 -4.74
CA SER A 540 27.13 -9.58 -4.38
C SER A 540 27.19 -10.47 -5.63
N GLY A 541 27.89 -11.60 -5.55
CA GLY A 541 28.12 -12.51 -6.68
C GLY A 541 26.88 -12.93 -7.46
N LYS A 542 25.73 -13.09 -6.78
CA LYS A 542 24.46 -13.45 -7.42
C LYS A 542 24.00 -12.52 -8.54
N PHE A 543 24.43 -11.25 -8.55
CA PHE A 543 24.09 -10.32 -9.64
C PHE A 543 24.80 -10.71 -10.94
N LEU A 544 26.05 -11.19 -10.87
CA LEU A 544 26.75 -11.73 -12.03
C LEU A 544 26.09 -13.03 -12.49
N GLU A 545 25.74 -13.92 -11.56
CA GLU A 545 25.02 -15.17 -11.87
C GLU A 545 23.68 -14.89 -12.57
N ALA A 546 22.92 -13.91 -12.09
CA ALA A 546 21.67 -13.48 -12.71
C ALA A 546 21.86 -12.87 -14.11
N ALA A 547 22.93 -12.11 -14.33
CA ALA A 547 23.23 -11.54 -15.64
C ALA A 547 23.70 -12.60 -16.65
N ARG A 548 24.45 -13.61 -16.20
CA ARG A 548 24.79 -14.78 -17.03
C ARG A 548 23.55 -15.58 -17.39
N CYS A 549 22.67 -15.83 -16.43
CA CYS A 549 21.35 -16.46 -16.65
C CYS A 549 20.50 -15.68 -17.65
N ALA A 550 20.49 -14.35 -17.60
CA ALA A 550 19.82 -13.53 -18.62
C ALA A 550 20.43 -13.70 -20.02
N GLY A 551 21.75 -13.82 -20.11
CA GLY A 551 22.47 -14.05 -21.36
C GLY A 551 22.20 -15.41 -22.01
N GLU A 552 21.84 -16.44 -21.25
CA GLU A 552 21.45 -17.74 -21.81
C GLU A 552 20.15 -17.65 -22.64
N LEU A 553 19.26 -16.73 -22.25
CA LEU A 553 17.97 -16.52 -22.92
C LEU A 553 18.04 -15.42 -23.99
N LEU A 554 18.82 -14.37 -23.76
CA LEU A 554 18.71 -13.11 -24.51
C LEU A 554 19.85 -12.84 -25.49
N ASP A 555 20.84 -13.72 -25.60
CA ASP A 555 21.90 -13.59 -26.61
C ASP A 555 21.31 -13.61 -28.04
N GLY A 556 21.71 -12.64 -28.86
CA GLY A 556 21.18 -12.41 -30.21
C GLY A 556 19.78 -11.78 -30.28
N THR A 557 19.13 -11.47 -29.16
CA THR A 557 17.73 -10.97 -29.16
C THR A 557 17.62 -9.46 -29.32
N LEU A 558 16.39 -8.96 -29.51
CA LEU A 558 16.08 -7.53 -29.53
C LEU A 558 16.50 -6.83 -28.23
N TYR A 559 16.38 -7.49 -27.08
CA TYR A 559 16.76 -6.92 -25.79
C TYR A 559 18.25 -6.59 -25.73
N GLN A 560 19.09 -7.53 -26.17
CA GLN A 560 20.54 -7.32 -26.24
C GLN A 560 20.88 -6.11 -27.11
N ARG A 561 20.31 -6.06 -28.32
CA ARG A 561 20.58 -4.98 -29.28
C ARG A 561 20.09 -3.63 -28.76
N TYR A 562 18.90 -3.59 -28.14
CA TYR A 562 18.30 -2.33 -27.67
C TYR A 562 19.10 -1.69 -26.53
N TYR A 563 19.63 -2.51 -25.62
CA TYR A 563 20.45 -2.04 -24.51
C TYR A 563 21.96 -2.11 -24.78
N GLY A 564 22.42 -2.55 -25.95
CA GLY A 564 23.86 -2.67 -26.25
C GLY A 564 24.59 -3.57 -25.24
N ILE A 565 24.08 -4.77 -24.97
CA ILE A 565 24.65 -5.68 -23.95
C ILE A 565 25.67 -6.62 -24.58
N ASP A 566 26.84 -6.75 -23.97
CA ASP A 566 27.83 -7.77 -24.30
C ASP A 566 27.71 -8.99 -23.37
N TYR A 567 26.90 -9.97 -23.76
CA TYR A 567 26.74 -11.20 -23.01
C TYR A 567 27.99 -12.10 -23.05
N ALA A 568 28.84 -11.96 -24.07
CA ALA A 568 30.09 -12.70 -24.14
C ALA A 568 31.06 -12.23 -23.03
N ALA A 569 31.17 -10.92 -22.83
CA ALA A 569 31.94 -10.35 -21.72
C ALA A 569 31.38 -10.79 -20.34
N LEU A 570 30.05 -10.82 -20.16
CA LEU A 570 29.43 -11.30 -18.91
C LEU A 570 29.74 -12.78 -18.62
N ARG A 571 29.75 -13.63 -19.65
CA ARG A 571 30.14 -15.05 -19.53
C ARG A 571 31.62 -15.20 -19.18
N ALA A 572 32.48 -14.37 -19.76
CA ALA A 572 33.93 -14.40 -19.53
C ALA A 572 34.39 -13.69 -18.24
N ALA A 573 33.50 -12.96 -17.57
CA ALA A 573 33.83 -12.22 -16.36
C ALA A 573 34.37 -13.11 -15.24
N ASP A 574 35.29 -12.60 -14.43
CA ASP A 574 35.87 -13.34 -13.31
C ASP A 574 34.82 -13.77 -12.27
N GLU A 575 35.07 -14.93 -11.67
CA GLU A 575 34.24 -15.47 -10.60
C GLU A 575 34.20 -14.53 -9.37
N PRO A 576 33.06 -14.44 -8.64
CA PRO A 576 32.97 -13.62 -7.45
C PRO A 576 34.01 -13.99 -6.39
N ALA A 577 34.79 -13.02 -5.93
CA ALA A 577 35.83 -13.20 -4.91
C ALA A 577 35.32 -12.81 -3.52
N LYS A 578 36.01 -13.24 -2.46
CA LYS A 578 35.69 -12.85 -1.08
C LYS A 578 35.93 -11.35 -0.90
N GLY A 579 34.87 -10.58 -0.66
CA GLY A 579 34.92 -9.14 -0.50
C GLY A 579 35.29 -8.69 0.91
N VAL A 580 35.41 -7.36 1.08
CA VAL A 580 35.80 -6.67 2.32
C VAL A 580 34.90 -7.03 3.53
N TYR A 581 33.64 -7.36 3.28
CA TYR A 581 32.65 -7.70 4.32
C TYR A 581 32.41 -9.21 4.49
N GLY A 582 33.30 -10.06 3.95
CA GLY A 582 33.17 -11.52 4.01
C GLY A 582 32.11 -12.10 3.07
N VAL A 583 31.36 -11.26 2.34
CA VAL A 583 30.41 -11.64 1.29
C VAL A 583 31.16 -11.78 -0.03
N ARG A 584 30.83 -12.79 -0.85
CA ARG A 584 31.37 -12.89 -2.22
C ARG A 584 30.81 -11.75 -3.08
N THR A 585 31.68 -10.94 -3.65
CA THR A 585 31.35 -9.77 -4.47
C THR A 585 31.94 -9.93 -5.87
N SER A 586 31.31 -9.33 -6.88
CA SER A 586 31.85 -9.28 -8.24
C SER A 586 32.23 -7.84 -8.60
N GLU A 587 33.53 -7.56 -8.58
CA GLU A 587 34.04 -6.26 -9.03
C GLU A 587 33.95 -6.11 -10.55
N ALA A 588 34.15 -7.20 -11.31
CA ALA A 588 33.97 -7.22 -12.75
C ALA A 588 32.55 -6.76 -13.15
N PHE A 589 31.51 -7.31 -12.50
CA PHE A 589 30.14 -6.89 -12.73
C PHE A 589 29.90 -5.41 -12.37
N ALA A 590 30.46 -4.95 -11.24
CA ALA A 590 30.35 -3.55 -10.84
C ALA A 590 31.01 -2.60 -11.87
N GLN A 591 32.17 -2.98 -12.42
CA GLN A 591 32.86 -2.23 -13.47
C GLN A 591 32.05 -2.17 -14.76
N MET A 592 31.44 -3.28 -15.20
CA MET A 592 30.55 -3.31 -16.37
C MET A 592 29.37 -2.35 -16.20
N CYS A 593 28.71 -2.34 -15.04
CA CYS A 593 27.63 -1.40 -14.76
C CYS A 593 28.09 0.06 -14.80
N ARG A 594 29.28 0.38 -14.26
CA ARG A 594 29.83 1.74 -14.25
C ARG A 594 30.24 2.20 -15.65
N ALA A 595 30.90 1.34 -16.43
CA ALA A 595 31.33 1.65 -17.79
C ALA A 595 30.16 2.08 -18.68
N ARG A 596 28.99 1.46 -18.49
CA ARG A 596 27.74 1.77 -19.21
C ARG A 596 27.08 3.10 -18.83
N VAL A 597 27.50 3.73 -17.72
CA VAL A 597 27.00 5.06 -17.31
C VAL A 597 27.87 6.19 -17.89
N GLY A 598 29.13 5.92 -18.24
CA GLY A 598 30.11 6.92 -18.68
C GLY A 598 30.69 7.77 -17.54
N THR A 599 31.23 8.94 -17.87
CA THR A 599 31.91 9.83 -16.89
C THR A 599 30.90 10.48 -15.94
N LEU A 600 30.94 10.08 -14.67
CA LEU A 600 30.12 10.67 -13.62
C LEU A 600 30.56 12.12 -13.35
N LYS A 601 29.73 13.11 -13.70
CA LYS A 601 29.94 14.51 -13.30
C LYS A 601 29.78 14.63 -11.77
N PRO A 602 30.51 15.54 -11.08
CA PRO A 602 30.25 15.86 -9.68
C PRO A 602 28.79 16.29 -9.50
N GLY A 603 28.03 15.59 -8.66
CA GLY A 603 26.58 15.77 -8.56
C GLY A 603 25.94 15.00 -7.41
N SER A 604 24.61 14.84 -7.44
CA SER A 604 23.87 14.08 -6.42
C SER A 604 24.27 12.60 -6.44
N TRP A 605 24.96 12.16 -5.39
CA TRP A 605 25.44 10.78 -5.24
C TRP A 605 24.32 9.72 -5.36
N VAL A 606 23.10 10.03 -4.88
CA VAL A 606 21.94 9.14 -5.00
C VAL A 606 21.54 8.95 -6.47
N ALA A 607 21.61 9.99 -7.30
CA ALA A 607 21.30 9.88 -8.72
C ALA A 607 22.35 9.06 -9.47
N ALA A 608 23.63 9.24 -9.14
CA ALA A 608 24.73 8.45 -9.70
C ALA A 608 24.63 6.95 -9.31
N ASN A 609 24.31 6.67 -8.05
CA ASN A 609 24.02 5.29 -7.62
C ASN A 609 22.82 4.70 -8.36
N GLY A 610 21.76 5.48 -8.52
CA GLY A 610 20.57 5.08 -9.25
C GLY A 610 20.86 4.70 -10.71
N THR A 611 21.72 5.46 -11.41
CA THR A 611 22.12 5.10 -12.78
C THR A 611 22.90 3.78 -12.84
N VAL A 612 23.77 3.49 -11.87
CA VAL A 612 24.53 2.23 -11.82
C VAL A 612 23.62 1.05 -11.48
N ILE A 613 22.68 1.23 -10.53
CA ILE A 613 21.68 0.21 -10.18
C ILE A 613 20.77 -0.09 -11.37
N GLU A 614 20.38 0.93 -12.14
CA GLU A 614 19.58 0.73 -13.34
C GLU A 614 20.30 -0.13 -14.39
N GLN A 615 21.62 0.07 -14.58
CA GLN A 615 22.40 -0.82 -15.45
C GLN A 615 22.42 -2.26 -14.92
N ALA A 616 22.57 -2.47 -13.62
CA ALA A 616 22.47 -3.81 -13.04
C ALA A 616 21.10 -4.45 -13.30
N GLN A 617 20.00 -3.68 -13.18
CA GLN A 617 18.65 -4.17 -13.48
C GLN A 617 18.46 -4.54 -14.96
N ILE A 618 19.10 -3.82 -15.88
CA ILE A 618 19.09 -4.14 -17.31
C ILE A 618 19.84 -5.45 -17.55
N LEU A 619 21.08 -5.55 -17.06
CA LEU A 619 21.93 -6.72 -17.29
C LEU A 619 21.36 -8.01 -16.68
N THR A 620 20.67 -7.91 -15.55
CA THR A 620 20.02 -9.07 -14.91
C THR A 620 18.57 -9.28 -15.33
N THR A 621 18.03 -8.40 -16.19
CA THR A 621 16.58 -8.30 -16.51
C THR A 621 15.68 -8.14 -15.28
N HIS A 622 16.28 -7.87 -14.12
CA HIS A 622 15.65 -7.90 -12.81
C HIS A 622 14.70 -9.10 -12.61
N ASN A 623 15.25 -10.31 -12.79
CA ASN A 623 14.60 -11.61 -12.57
C ASN A 623 13.60 -12.08 -13.64
N LEU A 624 13.31 -11.28 -14.67
CA LEU A 624 12.40 -11.73 -15.74
C LEU A 624 12.96 -12.96 -16.47
N ALA A 625 14.23 -12.92 -16.88
CA ALA A 625 14.88 -14.07 -17.49
C ALA A 625 14.88 -15.28 -16.56
N ALA A 626 15.20 -15.08 -15.27
CA ALA A 626 15.19 -16.15 -14.27
C ALA A 626 13.82 -16.84 -14.10
N LEU A 627 12.72 -16.08 -14.24
CA LEU A 627 11.36 -16.63 -14.24
C LEU A 627 11.05 -17.43 -15.51
N VAL A 628 11.54 -17.00 -16.68
CA VAL A 628 11.37 -17.75 -17.93
C VAL A 628 12.23 -19.01 -17.92
N HIS A 629 13.51 -18.87 -17.63
CA HIS A 629 14.49 -19.94 -17.52
C HIS A 629 15.48 -19.63 -16.38
N PRO A 630 15.66 -20.52 -15.39
CA PRO A 630 15.29 -21.94 -15.40
C PRO A 630 13.91 -22.27 -14.80
N VAL A 631 13.17 -21.30 -14.26
CA VAL A 631 11.89 -21.59 -13.57
C VAL A 631 10.85 -22.21 -14.52
N GLY A 632 10.73 -21.71 -15.75
CA GLY A 632 9.80 -22.24 -16.76
C GLY A 632 8.43 -21.55 -16.76
N VAL A 633 8.35 -20.26 -16.42
CA VAL A 633 7.11 -19.49 -16.57
C VAL A 633 6.82 -19.26 -18.04
N ASP A 634 5.63 -19.71 -18.47
CA ASP A 634 5.06 -19.47 -19.79
C ASP A 634 3.66 -18.85 -19.63
N PRO A 635 3.49 -17.53 -19.87
CA PRO A 635 2.24 -16.84 -19.65
C PRO A 635 1.13 -17.33 -20.59
N GLN A 636 -0.06 -17.60 -20.04
CA GLN A 636 -1.24 -18.04 -20.78
C GLN A 636 -1.69 -17.03 -21.84
N ALA A 637 -1.54 -15.74 -21.55
CA ALA A 637 -1.86 -14.66 -22.49
C ALA A 637 -0.84 -14.50 -23.63
N GLY A 638 0.34 -15.13 -23.51
CA GLY A 638 1.45 -15.02 -24.46
C GLY A 638 2.28 -13.73 -24.32
N TRP A 639 3.53 -13.79 -24.75
CA TRP A 639 4.49 -12.67 -24.70
C TRP A 639 4.03 -11.39 -25.42
N PRO A 640 3.38 -11.45 -26.61
CA PRO A 640 2.89 -10.25 -27.29
C PRO A 640 1.88 -9.45 -26.43
N GLU A 641 0.98 -10.14 -25.73
CA GLU A 641 -0.03 -9.48 -24.89
C GLU A 641 0.58 -8.89 -23.62
N LEU A 642 1.59 -9.55 -23.03
CA LEU A 642 2.35 -8.97 -21.92
C LEU A 642 3.09 -7.70 -22.35
N ALA A 643 3.70 -7.69 -23.55
CA ALA A 643 4.35 -6.51 -24.11
C ALA A 643 3.36 -5.33 -24.28
N ARG A 644 2.16 -5.61 -24.83
CA ARG A 644 1.09 -4.61 -25.00
C ARG A 644 0.63 -4.02 -23.65
N ARG A 645 0.36 -4.88 -22.67
CA ARG A 645 -0.08 -4.46 -21.31
C ARG A 645 1.00 -3.67 -20.57
N ALA A 646 2.27 -4.09 -20.67
CA ALA A 646 3.40 -3.34 -20.13
C ALA A 646 3.49 -1.93 -20.75
N PHE A 647 3.37 -1.83 -22.09
CA PHE A 647 3.43 -0.55 -22.80
C PHE A 647 2.23 0.36 -22.49
N ALA A 648 1.02 -0.18 -22.36
CA ALA A 648 -0.12 0.58 -21.85
C ALA A 648 0.15 1.17 -20.46
N GLY A 649 0.90 0.45 -19.62
CA GLY A 649 1.45 0.95 -18.36
C GLY A 649 2.39 2.15 -18.55
N VAL A 650 3.31 2.07 -19.52
CA VAL A 650 4.21 3.19 -19.89
C VAL A 650 3.40 4.43 -20.27
N CYS A 651 2.43 4.30 -21.19
CA CYS A 651 1.57 5.42 -21.62
C CYS A 651 0.85 6.09 -20.44
N ARG A 652 0.26 5.28 -19.55
CA ARG A 652 -0.44 5.77 -18.36
C ARG A 652 0.48 6.52 -17.40
N LEU A 653 1.72 6.05 -17.21
CA LEU A 653 2.70 6.69 -16.33
C LEU A 653 3.26 7.96 -16.95
N VAL A 654 3.61 7.94 -18.24
CA VAL A 654 4.10 9.12 -18.98
C VAL A 654 3.04 10.22 -19.02
N GLY A 655 1.76 9.87 -19.19
CA GLY A 655 0.65 10.83 -19.14
C GLY A 655 0.54 11.59 -17.81
N ARG A 656 1.05 11.01 -16.70
CA ARG A 656 1.05 11.60 -15.35
C ARG A 656 2.29 12.43 -15.03
N ILE A 657 3.23 12.57 -15.97
CA ILE A 657 4.44 13.40 -15.77
C ILE A 657 4.07 14.89 -15.78
N GLU A 658 3.14 15.28 -16.65
CA GLU A 658 2.72 16.67 -16.82
C GLU A 658 2.08 17.22 -15.54
N GLY A 659 2.51 18.41 -15.10
CA GLY A 659 2.02 19.03 -13.87
C GLY A 659 2.35 18.30 -12.57
N ASN A 660 3.13 17.21 -12.60
CA ASN A 660 3.49 16.45 -11.41
C ASN A 660 4.75 17.03 -10.75
N PRO A 661 4.66 17.61 -9.54
CA PRO A 661 5.81 18.21 -8.85
C PRO A 661 6.88 17.17 -8.43
N ARG A 662 6.56 15.87 -8.47
CA ARG A 662 7.46 14.76 -8.11
C ARG A 662 7.53 13.69 -9.21
N ALA A 663 7.65 14.14 -10.46
CA ALA A 663 7.62 13.27 -11.64
C ALA A 663 8.74 12.21 -11.74
N LEU A 664 9.88 12.37 -11.05
CA LEU A 664 11.02 11.45 -11.19
C LEU A 664 10.70 10.01 -10.80
N GLY A 665 9.88 9.79 -9.75
CA GLY A 665 9.43 8.45 -9.40
C GLY A 665 8.55 7.83 -10.50
N THR A 666 7.63 8.63 -11.05
CA THR A 666 6.77 8.21 -12.16
C THR A 666 7.56 7.88 -13.43
N ILE A 667 8.62 8.63 -13.72
CA ILE A 667 9.54 8.36 -14.84
C ILE A 667 10.29 7.05 -14.60
N LYS A 668 10.81 6.83 -13.39
CA LYS A 668 11.47 5.57 -13.00
C LYS A 668 10.55 4.37 -13.23
N ASP A 669 9.30 4.46 -12.78
CA ASP A 669 8.31 3.38 -12.95
C ASP A 669 7.94 3.18 -14.43
N ALA A 670 7.87 4.25 -15.22
CA ALA A 670 7.65 4.15 -16.67
C ALA A 670 8.82 3.45 -17.39
N ALA A 671 10.06 3.69 -16.94
CA ALA A 671 11.23 3.00 -17.46
C ALA A 671 11.27 1.52 -17.06
N TYR A 672 10.76 1.14 -15.87
CA TYR A 672 10.54 -0.26 -15.51
C TYR A 672 9.56 -0.95 -16.46
N ALA A 673 8.39 -0.32 -16.67
CA ALA A 673 7.39 -0.84 -17.58
C ALA A 673 7.93 -0.96 -19.02
N TRP A 674 8.71 0.02 -19.48
CA TRP A 674 9.35 -0.03 -20.80
C TRP A 674 10.38 -1.15 -20.92
N ARG A 675 11.22 -1.36 -19.89
CA ARG A 675 12.15 -2.50 -19.85
C ARG A 675 11.42 -3.83 -20.01
N GLN A 676 10.28 -3.99 -19.35
CA GLN A 676 9.45 -5.18 -19.43
C GLN A 676 8.81 -5.32 -20.82
N THR A 677 8.32 -4.22 -21.42
CA THR A 677 7.87 -4.22 -22.82
C THR A 677 8.95 -4.76 -23.77
N VAL A 678 10.17 -4.24 -23.70
CA VAL A 678 11.28 -4.67 -24.57
C VAL A 678 11.68 -6.12 -24.29
N PHE A 679 11.68 -6.55 -23.02
CA PHE A 679 11.95 -7.94 -22.64
C PHE A 679 10.93 -8.90 -23.26
N PHE A 680 9.63 -8.63 -23.10
CA PHE A 680 8.60 -9.51 -23.67
C PHE A 680 8.63 -9.53 -25.19
N LEU A 681 8.87 -8.38 -25.84
CA LEU A 681 9.08 -8.33 -27.30
C LEU A 681 10.25 -9.21 -27.74
N ALA A 682 11.33 -9.25 -26.97
CA ALA A 682 12.50 -10.06 -27.30
C ALA A 682 12.22 -11.58 -27.27
N LEU A 683 11.12 -12.01 -26.63
CA LEU A 683 10.66 -13.40 -26.60
C LEU A 683 9.62 -13.72 -27.70
N CYS A 684 9.18 -12.72 -28.46
CA CYS A 684 8.25 -12.89 -29.57
C CYS A 684 8.97 -13.23 -30.88
N GLY A 685 8.24 -13.83 -31.83
CA GLY A 685 8.70 -13.96 -33.22
C GLY A 685 8.77 -12.60 -33.94
N LEU A 686 9.50 -12.52 -35.06
CA LEU A 686 9.71 -11.25 -35.79
C LEU A 686 8.39 -10.59 -36.24
N GLU A 687 7.45 -11.37 -36.81
CA GLU A 687 6.15 -10.85 -37.24
C GLU A 687 5.32 -10.29 -36.06
N GLU A 688 5.39 -10.94 -34.90
CA GLU A 688 4.72 -10.49 -33.68
C GLU A 688 5.36 -9.22 -33.12
N GLN A 689 6.69 -9.11 -33.19
CA GLN A 689 7.42 -7.91 -32.78
C GLN A 689 6.95 -6.70 -33.61
N ASP A 690 6.90 -6.84 -34.93
CA ASP A 690 6.42 -5.79 -35.83
C ASP A 690 4.97 -5.41 -35.52
N ALA A 691 4.08 -6.40 -35.38
CA ALA A 691 2.67 -6.16 -35.07
C ALA A 691 2.46 -5.43 -33.73
N VAL A 692 3.22 -5.79 -32.69
CA VAL A 692 3.14 -5.10 -31.38
C VAL A 692 3.71 -3.69 -31.46
N VAL A 693 4.80 -3.46 -32.20
CA VAL A 693 5.42 -2.13 -32.34
C VAL A 693 4.50 -1.17 -33.10
N VAL A 694 3.82 -1.64 -34.14
CA VAL A 694 2.77 -0.88 -34.84
C VAL A 694 1.65 -0.51 -33.86
N TRP A 695 1.15 -1.48 -33.09
CA TRP A 695 0.13 -1.22 -32.07
C TRP A 695 0.60 -0.21 -31.00
N CYS A 696 1.86 -0.30 -30.55
CA CYS A 696 2.43 0.65 -29.59
C CYS A 696 2.44 2.08 -30.17
N GLN A 697 2.77 2.23 -31.45
CA GLN A 697 2.71 3.53 -32.13
C GLN A 697 1.28 4.07 -32.17
N GLU A 698 0.31 3.26 -32.60
CA GLU A 698 -1.11 3.66 -32.61
C GLU A 698 -1.63 4.06 -31.22
N LEU A 699 -1.23 3.34 -30.17
CA LEU A 699 -1.62 3.68 -28.80
C LEU A 699 -0.97 4.98 -28.33
N ALA A 700 0.30 5.21 -28.68
CA ALA A 700 1.02 6.43 -28.34
C ALA A 700 0.41 7.66 -29.03
N ASP A 701 -0.01 7.53 -30.29
CA ASP A 701 -0.63 8.61 -31.07
C ASP A 701 -2.02 9.00 -30.52
N ARG A 702 -2.71 8.08 -29.84
CA ARG A 702 -3.97 8.36 -29.13
C ARG A 702 -3.78 9.01 -27.77
N GLN A 703 -2.55 9.12 -27.26
CA GLN A 703 -2.30 9.77 -25.98
C GLN A 703 -2.42 11.30 -26.10
N PRO A 704 -2.65 12.02 -24.98
CA PRO A 704 -2.55 13.48 -24.97
C PRO A 704 -1.23 13.98 -25.58
N PRO A 705 -1.20 15.17 -26.24
CA PRO A 705 -0.03 15.64 -26.99
C PRO A 705 1.28 15.66 -26.17
N HIS A 706 1.20 16.02 -24.89
CA HIS A 706 2.35 16.05 -23.99
C HIS A 706 2.93 14.66 -23.70
N ALA A 707 2.11 13.62 -23.75
CA ALA A 707 2.53 12.24 -23.57
C ALA A 707 3.05 11.65 -24.87
N ALA A 708 2.36 11.88 -25.99
CA ALA A 708 2.80 11.47 -27.32
C ALA A 708 4.20 12.01 -27.65
N ALA A 709 4.45 13.30 -27.39
CA ALA A 709 5.75 13.92 -27.60
C ALA A 709 6.89 13.29 -26.77
N ARG A 710 6.58 12.76 -25.59
CA ARG A 710 7.55 12.07 -24.72
C ARG A 710 7.79 10.62 -25.13
N LEU A 711 6.78 9.95 -25.71
CA LEU A 711 6.86 8.57 -26.18
C LEU A 711 7.52 8.45 -27.55
N ALA A 712 7.35 9.44 -28.43
CA ALA A 712 7.90 9.45 -29.78
C ALA A 712 9.41 9.10 -29.86
N PRO A 713 10.32 9.73 -29.09
CA PRO A 713 11.75 9.37 -29.15
C PRO A 713 12.04 7.96 -28.62
N VAL A 714 11.23 7.46 -27.68
CA VAL A 714 11.38 6.11 -27.11
C VAL A 714 11.02 5.04 -28.15
N LEU A 715 9.88 5.21 -28.84
CA LEU A 715 9.45 4.32 -29.91
C LEU A 715 10.35 4.43 -31.15
N GLY A 716 10.84 5.64 -31.45
CA GLY A 716 11.86 5.85 -32.48
C GLY A 716 13.14 5.06 -32.21
N GLY A 717 13.59 5.03 -30.95
CA GLY A 717 14.72 4.21 -30.50
C GLY A 717 14.52 2.72 -30.76
N LEU A 718 13.35 2.19 -30.39
CA LEU A 718 13.04 0.78 -30.60
C LEU A 718 13.05 0.39 -32.09
N ARG A 719 12.37 1.19 -32.93
CA ARG A 719 12.33 0.95 -34.38
C ARG A 719 13.72 1.01 -35.02
N TYR A 720 14.55 1.97 -34.59
CA TYR A 720 15.91 2.11 -35.11
C TYR A 720 16.74 0.84 -34.87
N VAL A 721 16.62 0.25 -33.67
CA VAL A 721 17.31 -1.01 -33.31
C VAL A 721 16.73 -2.20 -34.06
N MET A 722 15.41 -2.26 -34.25
CA MET A 722 14.77 -3.32 -35.05
C MET A 722 15.23 -3.30 -36.51
N ALA A 723 15.50 -2.11 -37.06
CA ALA A 723 16.06 -1.93 -38.40
C ALA A 723 17.58 -2.22 -38.49
N GLY A 724 18.21 -2.64 -37.39
CA GLY A 724 19.64 -2.99 -37.33
C GLY A 724 20.58 -1.86 -36.92
N GLY A 725 20.05 -0.69 -36.52
CA GLY A 725 20.85 0.42 -35.98
C GLY A 725 21.33 0.19 -34.54
N SER A 726 22.34 0.95 -34.11
CA SER A 726 22.88 0.91 -32.74
C SER A 726 22.67 2.24 -32.02
N LEU A 727 22.13 2.21 -30.80
CA LEU A 727 21.95 3.41 -29.99
C LEU A 727 23.26 3.84 -29.27
N ASP A 728 24.33 3.05 -29.37
CA ASP A 728 25.64 3.31 -28.74
C ASP A 728 26.52 4.31 -29.52
N ASP A 729 26.15 4.66 -30.77
CA ASP A 729 26.94 5.48 -31.70
C ASP A 729 26.93 7.01 -31.38
N GLY A 730 26.84 7.41 -30.11
CA GLY A 730 27.08 8.81 -29.69
C GLY A 730 25.90 9.79 -29.84
N ALA A 731 24.72 9.38 -30.30
CA ALA A 731 23.57 10.26 -30.44
C ALA A 731 22.97 10.78 -29.11
N GLY A 732 23.37 10.20 -27.96
CA GLY A 732 22.86 10.56 -26.64
C GLY A 732 23.59 11.70 -25.93
N ALA A 733 24.88 11.92 -26.23
CA ALA A 733 25.72 12.84 -25.46
C ALA A 733 25.92 14.21 -26.14
N GLU A 734 25.95 14.27 -27.48
CA GLU A 734 26.14 15.53 -28.21
C GLU A 734 24.82 16.27 -28.48
N ALA A 735 23.67 15.57 -28.42
CA ALA A 735 22.34 16.17 -28.50
C ALA A 735 21.88 16.89 -27.21
N GLU A 736 22.73 16.94 -26.17
CA GLU A 736 22.48 17.75 -24.97
C GLU A 736 22.74 19.25 -25.18
N ALA A 737 23.48 19.63 -26.24
CA ALA A 737 24.02 20.98 -26.37
C ALA A 737 23.26 21.90 -27.35
N GLU A 738 22.71 21.42 -28.46
CA GLU A 738 22.12 22.30 -29.47
C GLU A 738 20.88 21.70 -30.16
N ALA A 739 19.91 22.59 -30.41
CA ALA A 739 18.68 22.41 -31.18
C ALA A 739 17.46 21.77 -30.48
N GLY A 740 16.41 22.59 -30.36
CA GLY A 740 15.06 22.13 -30.11
C GLY A 740 14.47 21.36 -31.29
N ALA A 741 13.64 20.38 -30.97
CA ALA A 741 12.59 19.80 -31.80
C ALA A 741 12.98 19.30 -33.21
N GLU A 742 13.49 18.07 -33.29
CA GLU A 742 13.10 17.09 -34.33
C GLU A 742 13.36 15.65 -33.80
N ALA A 743 12.54 14.70 -34.24
CA ALA A 743 12.33 13.39 -33.63
C ALA A 743 13.56 12.44 -33.66
N GLY A 744 14.40 12.49 -32.62
CA GLY A 744 15.53 11.57 -32.44
C GLY A 744 15.16 10.25 -31.75
N ALA A 745 15.73 9.14 -32.22
CA ALA A 745 15.72 7.84 -31.57
C ALA A 745 16.47 7.90 -30.21
N ARG A 746 15.85 7.44 -29.11
CA ARG A 746 16.46 7.48 -27.77
C ARG A 746 16.29 6.17 -27.00
N LEU A 747 17.33 5.82 -26.24
CA LEU A 747 17.26 4.82 -25.17
C LEU A 747 16.46 5.40 -24.00
N PHE A 748 15.48 4.65 -23.48
CA PHE A 748 14.70 5.07 -22.31
C PHE A 748 15.22 4.46 -21.01
N LEU A 749 15.88 5.31 -20.22
CA LEU A 749 16.33 5.06 -18.85
C LEU A 749 15.49 5.89 -17.86
N GLY A 750 15.38 5.43 -16.62
CA GLY A 750 14.61 6.07 -15.56
C GLY A 750 15.45 7.01 -14.68
N TRP A 751 16.77 6.84 -14.65
CA TRP A 751 17.70 7.67 -13.90
C TRP A 751 18.51 8.61 -14.80
N SER A 752 18.87 9.78 -14.25
CA SER A 752 19.69 10.79 -14.93
C SER A 752 20.47 11.62 -13.92
N ILE A 753 21.64 12.12 -14.31
CA ILE A 753 22.46 13.04 -13.53
C ILE A 753 22.20 14.46 -14.09
N GLY A 754 21.72 15.39 -13.25
CA GLY A 754 21.48 16.78 -13.67
C GLY A 754 20.08 17.11 -14.18
N GLY A 755 19.16 16.15 -14.21
CA GLY A 755 17.74 16.33 -14.57
C GLY A 755 17.29 15.44 -15.73
N HIS A 756 16.03 15.00 -15.71
CA HIS A 756 15.53 14.02 -16.67
C HIS A 756 14.89 14.70 -17.89
N TRP A 757 15.29 14.31 -19.11
CA TRP A 757 14.82 14.92 -20.37
C TRP A 757 13.29 14.87 -20.53
N MET A 758 12.61 13.82 -20.06
CA MET A 758 11.14 13.75 -20.06
C MET A 758 10.45 14.91 -19.32
N ARG A 759 11.13 15.59 -18.38
CA ARG A 759 10.59 16.78 -17.72
C ARG A 759 10.73 18.04 -18.58
N LEU A 760 11.65 18.03 -19.54
CA LEU A 760 12.00 19.17 -20.39
C LEU A 760 11.17 19.19 -21.69
N VAL A 761 10.67 18.03 -22.15
CA VAL A 761 9.79 17.94 -23.32
C VAL A 761 8.51 18.75 -23.09
N ARG A 762 8.28 19.73 -23.96
CA ARG A 762 7.03 20.47 -24.08
C ARG A 762 6.37 20.11 -25.42
N PRO A 763 5.02 20.01 -25.49
CA PRO A 763 4.35 19.79 -26.76
C PRO A 763 4.68 20.96 -27.73
N ALA A 764 4.79 20.64 -29.02
CA ALA A 764 4.79 21.68 -30.05
C ALA A 764 3.47 22.46 -29.96
N ALA A 765 3.56 23.79 -30.05
CA ALA A 765 2.42 24.69 -29.90
C ALA A 765 1.37 24.49 -31.00
#